data_AF-A0A8H7FGG5-F1
#
_entry.id   AF-A0A8H7FGG5-F1
#
_cell.length_a   1.000
_cell.length_b   1.000
_cell.length_c   1.000
_cell.angle_alpha   90.00
_cell.angle_beta   90.00
_cell.angle_gamma   90.00
#
_symmetry.space_group_name_H-M   'P 1'
#
loop_
_entity.id
_entity.type
_entity.pdbx_description
1 polymer ?
#
loop_
_entity_poly.entity_id
_entity_poly.type
_entity_poly.pdbx_seq_one_letter_code
_entity_poly.pdbx_strand_id
1 'polypeptide(L)'
;MPEEAAQCKFYDGKDAIETGADDREQRFHVAPDALGCFTSYGGALHPYRFVTGVLARLLDCYSENFHLLTNTPCTRISPPTSATPFYTVTTPRGTITTSHVVHATNGHLSHLLPAFRSKVVPVRATMTAQRPGTSLSKSTLDGRRTFVFYRQKSGYDYLTQMRSGEHELMVGGGFGSGSEDALYRNVGNADDSDYELSLAGHLSGIVPVHFGEKNWGAEKQPALHDRDANDGVEWNQGRVKAIWSGTVALSADLLPWVGRLPEKLAGRPCPPPSSTPSIDSLHAPLTAPPGEWVSACYTGEGMVHAWLCARALAHMVLGTEKEGGVGDWFPEQMRVTTKRWEKADAERIWTGTLNYERAFGKAGASPNSKPMTLDSVFWIASCTKLMTAIAALQCVERGLFALDSSSDVARLLPEYAAPEIVTTFDEHGKPIMKAASSGITLRHLLTHTSGMGYDTRGPLALWRESRGEQPGCAFLGDLAMPLTFEPGKSWDYSTGVDWAGKMVERANGGISLDKYMQAHLWEPLGLRSMTFHLEQKEDSREQLVEMARRAPETGLLTPSTGNIIANPSKDSMGGIGVYASARDYLQILASLLRDDCRLLTPSGVEELFKPQLSQACKNAWMGKAGARHYVLTGGLEVGTDLTWALGGMSTEQDIDGRRKKGSMSWGGLPNLFWWIDRETGITGMYASQVVPQGDAKSCELFADFENLVYEMEKELAFSE
;
A
#
# COMPACT_ATOMS: atom_id res chain seq x y z
N MET A 1 30.67 4.34 -1.37
CA MET A 1 30.52 5.01 -2.68
C MET A 1 31.73 5.93 -2.85
N PRO A 2 32.26 6.13 -4.06
CA PRO A 2 33.29 7.17 -4.25
C PRO A 2 32.73 8.53 -3.82
N GLU A 3 33.56 9.36 -3.19
CA GLU A 3 33.21 10.75 -2.78
C GLU A 3 32.65 11.58 -3.96
N GLU A 4 32.97 11.19 -5.19
CA GLU A 4 32.52 11.84 -6.43
C GLU A 4 31.02 11.67 -6.71
N ALA A 5 30.40 10.56 -6.26
CA ALA A 5 28.97 10.30 -6.46
C ALA A 5 28.07 11.10 -5.49
N ALA A 6 28.65 11.68 -4.43
CA ALA A 6 27.94 12.52 -3.45
C ALA A 6 27.64 13.94 -3.97
N GLN A 7 28.23 14.34 -5.10
CA GLN A 7 28.00 15.65 -5.70
C GLN A 7 26.75 15.61 -6.58
N CYS A 8 25.65 16.17 -6.08
CA CYS A 8 24.42 16.34 -6.85
C CYS A 8 24.24 17.80 -7.28
N LYS A 9 23.74 18.02 -8.50
CA LYS A 9 23.29 19.34 -8.99
C LYS A 9 21.81 19.28 -9.29
N PHE A 10 21.08 20.32 -8.89
CA PHE A 10 19.63 20.45 -9.09
C PHE A 10 19.33 21.54 -10.12
N TYR A 11 18.32 21.29 -10.94
CA TYR A 11 17.84 22.16 -12.01
C TYR A 11 16.32 22.27 -11.88
N ASP A 12 15.78 23.49 -11.93
CA ASP A 12 14.33 23.69 -11.98
C ASP A 12 13.77 23.32 -13.36
N GLY A 13 12.44 23.27 -13.52
CA GLY A 13 11.82 22.89 -14.78
C GLY A 13 12.26 23.78 -15.95
N LYS A 14 12.44 25.08 -15.73
CA LYS A 14 12.89 25.99 -16.78
C LYS A 14 14.32 25.68 -17.22
N ASP A 15 15.25 25.48 -16.30
CA ASP A 15 16.64 25.14 -16.61
C ASP A 15 16.79 23.72 -17.20
N ALA A 16 15.87 22.80 -16.86
CA ALA A 16 15.80 21.46 -17.44
C ALA A 16 15.22 21.45 -18.88
N ILE A 17 14.35 22.41 -19.22
CA ILE A 17 13.60 22.51 -20.49
C ILE A 17 14.20 23.53 -21.49
N GLU A 18 14.57 24.73 -21.04
CA GLU A 18 14.98 25.90 -21.85
C GLU A 18 16.28 26.55 -21.36
N THR A 19 17.16 26.94 -22.31
CA THR A 19 18.55 27.32 -22.03
C THR A 19 18.83 28.82 -22.06
N GLY A 20 19.71 29.30 -21.18
CA GLY A 20 20.57 30.45 -21.46
C GLY A 20 21.63 30.14 -22.54
N ALA A 21 22.16 31.16 -23.22
CA ALA A 21 22.90 31.02 -24.49
C ALA A 21 24.25 30.27 -24.44
N ASP A 22 24.84 30.04 -23.26
CA ASP A 22 26.27 29.69 -23.17
C ASP A 22 26.61 28.23 -22.83
N ASP A 23 25.65 27.37 -22.45
CA ASP A 23 26.01 26.02 -22.00
C ASP A 23 25.46 24.90 -22.91
N ARG A 24 26.24 24.58 -23.96
CA ARG A 24 25.90 23.53 -24.93
C ARG A 24 26.12 22.11 -24.36
N GLU A 25 26.80 21.96 -23.23
CA GLU A 25 27.09 20.66 -22.62
C GLU A 25 26.06 20.24 -21.55
N GLN A 26 25.14 21.11 -21.09
CA GLN A 26 24.20 20.80 -20.00
C GLN A 26 22.76 20.45 -20.44
N ARG A 27 22.44 20.45 -21.73
CA ARG A 27 21.05 20.31 -22.19
C ARG A 27 20.50 18.89 -22.06
N PHE A 28 19.47 18.69 -21.23
CA PHE A 28 18.79 17.40 -21.03
C PHE A 28 17.73 17.10 -22.10
N HIS A 29 17.05 18.13 -22.62
CA HIS A 29 15.99 18.03 -23.65
C HIS A 29 14.84 17.08 -23.25
N VAL A 30 14.37 17.22 -22.01
CA VAL A 30 13.22 16.48 -21.47
C VAL A 30 11.89 17.14 -21.87
N ALA A 31 10.77 16.48 -21.55
CA ALA A 31 9.44 16.97 -21.87
C ALA A 31 9.15 18.37 -21.26
N PRO A 32 8.33 19.22 -21.93
CA PRO A 32 8.02 20.59 -21.47
C PRO A 32 7.25 20.69 -20.15
N ASP A 33 6.72 19.59 -19.64
CA ASP A 33 6.01 19.49 -18.37
C ASP A 33 6.90 18.91 -17.24
N ALA A 34 8.20 18.73 -17.50
CA ALA A 34 9.16 18.37 -16.47
C ALA A 34 9.25 19.48 -15.40
N LEU A 35 9.04 19.12 -14.14
CA LEU A 35 9.08 20.06 -13.02
C LEU A 35 10.51 20.43 -12.59
N GLY A 36 11.49 19.60 -12.94
CA GLY A 36 12.91 19.79 -12.66
C GLY A 36 13.69 18.50 -12.90
N CYS A 37 15.01 18.55 -12.70
CA CYS A 37 15.87 17.38 -12.70
C CYS A 37 17.04 17.55 -11.75
N PHE A 38 17.69 16.43 -11.42
CA PHE A 38 18.96 16.45 -10.73
C PHE A 38 19.95 15.53 -11.43
N THR A 39 21.24 15.83 -11.31
CA THR A 39 22.31 15.02 -11.87
C THR A 39 23.30 14.60 -10.82
N SER A 40 23.82 13.38 -10.96
CA SER A 40 24.98 12.87 -10.24
C SER A 40 25.91 12.16 -11.22
N TYR A 41 27.17 11.98 -10.83
CA TYR A 41 28.14 11.22 -11.61
C TYR A 41 27.91 9.72 -11.43
N GLY A 42 27.85 9.00 -12.56
CA GLY A 42 27.68 7.56 -12.59
C GLY A 42 28.71 6.87 -13.48
N GLY A 43 29.07 5.64 -13.12
CA GLY A 43 29.84 4.75 -13.99
C GLY A 43 28.92 3.98 -14.93
N ALA A 44 29.34 3.78 -16.19
CA ALA A 44 28.64 2.94 -17.15
C ALA A 44 29.57 1.82 -17.63
N LEU A 45 29.08 0.59 -17.57
CA LEU A 45 29.75 -0.59 -18.12
C LEU A 45 28.73 -1.46 -18.84
N HIS A 46 29.17 -2.25 -19.81
CA HIS A 46 28.32 -3.22 -20.49
C HIS A 46 28.30 -4.52 -19.67
N PRO A 47 27.22 -4.87 -18.95
CA PRO A 47 27.26 -5.94 -17.94
C PRO A 47 27.61 -7.29 -18.56
N TYR A 48 27.00 -7.64 -19.69
CA TYR A 48 27.30 -8.88 -20.40
C TYR A 48 28.77 -8.99 -20.79
N ARG A 49 29.34 -7.99 -21.51
CA ARG A 49 30.76 -8.00 -21.93
C ARG A 49 31.72 -8.04 -20.74
N PHE A 50 31.39 -7.34 -19.65
CA PHE A 50 32.20 -7.37 -18.45
C PHE A 50 32.21 -8.77 -17.82
N VAL A 51 31.04 -9.34 -17.56
CA VAL A 51 30.90 -10.66 -16.94
C VAL A 51 31.51 -11.76 -17.82
N THR A 52 31.18 -11.81 -19.10
CA THR A 52 31.73 -12.82 -20.02
C THR A 52 33.23 -12.64 -20.22
N GLY A 53 33.72 -11.40 -20.26
CA GLY A 53 35.15 -11.12 -20.34
C GLY A 53 35.92 -11.59 -19.09
N VAL A 54 35.35 -11.40 -17.89
CA VAL A 54 35.92 -11.93 -16.64
C VAL A 54 35.91 -13.46 -16.66
N LEU A 55 34.78 -14.09 -17.00
CA LEU A 55 34.65 -15.55 -17.06
C LEU A 55 35.60 -16.18 -18.10
N ALA A 56 35.72 -15.58 -19.28
CA ALA A 56 36.63 -16.04 -20.33
C ALA A 56 38.08 -16.01 -19.84
N ARG A 57 38.51 -14.91 -19.21
CA ARG A 57 39.86 -14.82 -18.62
C ARG A 57 40.08 -15.83 -17.50
N LEU A 58 39.07 -16.11 -16.68
CA LEU A 58 39.18 -17.14 -15.63
C LEU A 58 39.33 -18.54 -16.24
N LEU A 59 38.58 -18.85 -17.30
CA LEU A 59 38.70 -20.10 -18.04
C LEU A 59 40.09 -20.23 -18.70
N ASP A 60 40.63 -19.15 -19.27
CA ASP A 60 41.94 -19.17 -19.92
C ASP A 60 43.08 -19.30 -18.90
N CYS A 61 43.09 -18.46 -17.86
CA CYS A 61 44.17 -18.40 -16.88
C CYS A 61 44.16 -19.55 -15.86
N TYR A 62 42.99 -20.12 -15.58
CA TYR A 62 42.79 -21.14 -14.54
C TYR A 62 42.03 -22.36 -15.07
N SER A 63 42.28 -22.75 -16.33
CA SER A 63 41.60 -23.88 -17.00
C SER A 63 41.61 -25.21 -16.23
N GLU A 64 42.62 -25.45 -15.40
CA GLU A 64 42.72 -26.64 -14.55
C GLU A 64 41.86 -26.58 -13.26
N ASN A 65 41.49 -25.38 -12.81
CA ASN A 65 40.88 -25.15 -11.49
C ASN A 65 39.55 -24.38 -11.53
N PHE A 66 39.20 -23.79 -12.67
CA PHE A 66 37.96 -23.04 -12.88
C PHE A 66 37.14 -23.70 -13.98
N HIS A 67 35.92 -24.12 -13.62
CA HIS A 67 35.00 -24.79 -14.53
C HIS A 67 33.68 -24.03 -14.58
N LEU A 68 33.20 -23.74 -15.80
CA LEU A 68 31.90 -23.15 -16.04
C LEU A 68 30.96 -24.21 -16.63
N LEU A 69 29.88 -24.53 -15.91
CA LEU A 69 28.90 -25.54 -16.32
C LEU A 69 27.55 -24.88 -16.62
N THR A 70 27.27 -24.60 -17.89
CA THR A 70 25.96 -24.09 -18.34
C THR A 70 24.92 -25.22 -18.40
N ASN A 71 23.63 -24.88 -18.41
CA ASN A 71 22.51 -25.84 -18.44
C ASN A 71 22.60 -26.91 -17.33
N THR A 72 23.18 -26.55 -16.19
CA THR A 72 23.49 -27.48 -15.08
C THR A 72 22.92 -26.92 -13.77
N PRO A 73 21.58 -26.78 -13.65
CA PRO A 73 20.99 -26.20 -12.46
C PRO A 73 21.26 -27.09 -11.23
N CYS A 74 21.59 -26.45 -10.10
CA CYS A 74 21.60 -27.12 -8.81
C CYS A 74 20.15 -27.38 -8.39
N THR A 75 19.80 -28.64 -8.18
CA THR A 75 18.46 -29.07 -7.78
C THR A 75 18.35 -29.38 -6.29
N ARG A 76 19.49 -29.69 -5.64
CA ARG A 76 19.55 -30.00 -4.22
C ARG A 76 20.98 -29.88 -3.70
N ILE A 77 21.12 -29.46 -2.44
CA ILE A 77 22.38 -29.53 -1.68
C ILE A 77 22.12 -30.43 -0.46
N SER A 78 22.95 -31.45 -0.24
CA SER A 78 22.82 -32.35 0.90
C SER A 78 23.90 -32.05 1.95
N PRO A 79 23.59 -32.21 3.25
CA PRO A 79 24.57 -32.00 4.31
C PRO A 79 25.75 -32.97 4.23
N PRO A 80 26.88 -32.64 4.88
CA PRO A 80 27.96 -33.59 5.12
C PRO A 80 27.47 -34.79 5.94
N THR A 81 28.09 -35.93 5.71
CA THR A 81 27.87 -37.18 6.46
C THR A 81 29.21 -37.71 6.97
N SER A 82 29.19 -38.73 7.84
CA SER A 82 30.41 -39.40 8.30
C SER A 82 31.22 -40.03 7.16
N ALA A 83 30.54 -40.46 6.07
CA ALA A 83 31.20 -41.05 4.90
C ALA A 83 31.69 -39.98 3.90
N THR A 84 30.98 -38.86 3.80
CA THR A 84 31.29 -37.76 2.90
C THR A 84 31.33 -36.46 3.70
N PRO A 85 32.50 -36.01 4.19
CA PRO A 85 32.62 -34.84 5.06
C PRO A 85 32.52 -33.51 4.28
N PHE A 86 31.74 -33.48 3.21
CA PHE A 86 31.55 -32.33 2.32
C PHE A 86 30.06 -32.16 2.01
N TYR A 87 29.65 -30.97 1.57
CA TYR A 87 28.35 -30.81 0.95
C TYR A 87 28.27 -31.63 -0.34
N THR A 88 27.09 -32.17 -0.65
CA THR A 88 26.84 -32.85 -1.93
C THR A 88 25.83 -32.06 -2.74
N VAL A 89 26.30 -31.42 -3.81
CA VAL A 89 25.51 -30.62 -4.76
C VAL A 89 25.01 -31.54 -5.87
N THR A 90 23.69 -31.66 -6.04
CA THR A 90 23.04 -32.51 -7.04
C THR A 90 22.61 -31.69 -8.25
N THR A 91 22.96 -32.17 -9.44
CA THR A 91 22.60 -31.56 -10.73
C THR A 91 22.13 -32.64 -11.71
N PRO A 92 21.46 -32.29 -12.83
CA PRO A 92 21.11 -33.24 -13.88
C PRO A 92 22.32 -33.96 -14.53
N ARG A 93 23.52 -33.38 -14.40
CA ARG A 93 24.77 -33.94 -14.98
C ARG A 93 25.59 -34.75 -13.99
N GLY A 94 25.12 -34.90 -12.75
CA GLY A 94 25.82 -35.61 -11.68
C GLY A 94 25.96 -34.79 -10.39
N THR A 95 26.79 -35.29 -9.49
CA THR A 95 27.00 -34.73 -8.15
C THR A 95 28.39 -34.13 -7.98
N ILE A 96 28.48 -33.00 -7.28
CA ILE A 96 29.75 -32.34 -6.92
C ILE A 96 29.85 -32.31 -5.40
N THR A 97 31.00 -32.69 -4.84
CA THR A 97 31.29 -32.54 -3.41
C THR A 97 32.15 -31.32 -3.16
N THR A 98 31.81 -30.51 -2.16
CA THR A 98 32.52 -29.26 -1.86
C THR A 98 32.46 -28.87 -0.38
N SER A 99 33.48 -28.17 0.11
CA SER A 99 33.51 -27.56 1.45
C SER A 99 32.72 -26.23 1.52
N HIS A 100 32.54 -25.56 0.38
CA HIS A 100 31.85 -24.28 0.30
C HIS A 100 30.80 -24.26 -0.80
N VAL A 101 29.67 -23.60 -0.51
CA VAL A 101 28.63 -23.29 -1.49
C VAL A 101 28.32 -21.79 -1.44
N VAL A 102 28.32 -21.13 -2.58
CA VAL A 102 27.92 -19.72 -2.69
C VAL A 102 26.61 -19.62 -3.47
N HIS A 103 25.58 -19.09 -2.84
CA HIS A 103 24.28 -18.83 -3.44
C HIS A 103 24.26 -17.44 -4.10
N ALA A 104 24.37 -17.43 -5.43
CA ALA A 104 24.28 -16.22 -6.27
C ALA A 104 23.10 -16.30 -7.27
N THR A 105 21.99 -16.92 -6.86
CA THR A 105 20.85 -17.27 -7.73
C THR A 105 19.69 -16.26 -7.73
N ASN A 106 19.86 -15.12 -7.04
CA ASN A 106 18.91 -14.02 -6.94
C ASN A 106 17.45 -14.49 -6.65
N GLY A 107 16.51 -14.33 -7.59
CA GLY A 107 15.09 -14.69 -7.41
C GLY A 107 14.83 -16.16 -7.14
N HIS A 108 15.78 -17.05 -7.47
CA HIS A 108 15.66 -18.48 -7.25
C HIS A 108 16.28 -18.96 -5.93
N LEU A 109 16.76 -18.04 -5.07
CA LEU A 109 17.40 -18.38 -3.79
C LEU A 109 16.52 -19.29 -2.92
N SER A 110 15.24 -18.97 -2.84
CA SER A 110 14.26 -19.65 -1.99
C SER A 110 13.98 -21.11 -2.39
N HIS A 111 14.39 -21.51 -3.60
CA HIS A 111 14.33 -22.91 -4.04
C HIS A 111 15.32 -23.78 -3.25
N LEU A 112 16.56 -23.30 -3.06
CA LEU A 112 17.61 -24.03 -2.34
C LEU A 112 17.64 -23.71 -0.84
N LEU A 113 17.12 -22.54 -0.44
CA LEU A 113 17.05 -22.07 0.94
C LEU A 113 15.60 -21.79 1.37
N PRO A 114 14.85 -22.80 1.84
CA PRO A 114 13.43 -22.66 2.19
C PRO A 114 13.12 -21.56 3.21
N ALA A 115 14.07 -21.25 4.12
CA ALA A 115 13.92 -20.17 5.09
C ALA A 115 13.73 -18.79 4.45
N PHE A 116 14.13 -18.61 3.18
CA PHE A 116 14.01 -17.32 2.48
C PHE A 116 12.73 -17.19 1.64
N ARG A 117 11.82 -18.18 1.63
CA ARG A 117 10.59 -18.14 0.80
C ARG A 117 9.70 -16.93 1.06
N SER A 118 9.57 -16.48 2.31
CA SER A 118 8.83 -15.26 2.66
C SER A 118 9.69 -14.00 2.71
N LYS A 119 11.00 -14.12 2.45
CA LYS A 119 11.97 -13.02 2.57
C LYS A 119 12.52 -12.56 1.22
N VAL A 120 12.38 -13.39 0.20
CA VAL A 120 12.89 -13.17 -1.15
C VAL A 120 11.81 -13.55 -2.13
N VAL A 121 11.25 -12.54 -2.77
CA VAL A 121 10.13 -12.69 -3.69
C VAL A 121 10.65 -12.44 -5.10
N PRO A 122 10.60 -13.44 -6.01
CA PRO A 122 10.99 -13.23 -7.39
C PRO A 122 10.05 -12.23 -8.05
N VAL A 123 10.58 -11.40 -8.95
CA VAL A 123 9.78 -10.46 -9.74
C VAL A 123 10.20 -10.55 -11.18
N ARG A 124 9.21 -10.71 -12.05
CA ARG A 124 9.43 -10.64 -13.50
C ARG A 124 9.50 -9.18 -13.95
N ALA A 125 10.70 -8.74 -14.33
CA ALA A 125 10.92 -7.43 -14.93
C ALA A 125 10.82 -7.51 -16.45
N THR A 126 10.44 -6.41 -17.09
CA THR A 126 10.41 -6.28 -18.57
C THR A 126 11.34 -5.17 -19.01
N MET A 127 11.99 -5.37 -20.16
CA MET A 127 12.93 -4.45 -20.78
C MET A 127 12.59 -4.28 -22.25
N THR A 128 12.90 -3.11 -22.80
CA THR A 128 12.83 -2.85 -24.24
C THR A 128 14.13 -2.24 -24.73
N ALA A 129 14.54 -2.59 -25.96
CA ALA A 129 15.59 -1.91 -26.70
C ALA A 129 14.94 -1.07 -27.79
N GLN A 130 15.24 0.23 -27.85
CA GLN A 130 14.54 1.15 -28.74
C GLN A 130 15.50 2.03 -29.53
N ARG A 131 15.15 2.34 -30.78
CA ARG A 131 15.82 3.35 -31.59
C ARG A 131 15.49 4.75 -31.05
N PRO A 132 16.47 5.67 -31.01
CA PRO A 132 16.20 7.05 -30.63
C PRO A 132 15.39 7.77 -31.71
N GLY A 133 14.57 8.73 -31.30
CA GLY A 133 13.90 9.64 -32.21
C GLY A 133 14.87 10.53 -33.00
N THR A 134 14.48 10.94 -34.21
CA THR A 134 15.38 11.66 -35.14
C THR A 134 15.76 13.07 -34.70
N SER A 135 14.99 13.68 -33.79
CA SER A 135 15.20 15.07 -33.35
C SER A 135 15.91 15.19 -32.01
N LEU A 136 16.20 14.07 -31.34
CA LEU A 136 16.89 14.08 -30.07
C LEU A 136 18.30 14.66 -30.24
N SER A 137 18.66 15.57 -29.32
CA SER A 137 19.95 16.25 -29.36
C SER A 137 21.12 15.29 -29.21
N LYS A 138 22.25 15.62 -29.87
CA LYS A 138 23.53 14.93 -29.68
C LYS A 138 24.01 14.95 -28.22
N SER A 139 23.69 15.99 -27.44
CA SER A 139 24.03 16.07 -26.02
C SER A 139 23.22 15.12 -25.14
N THR A 140 22.04 14.71 -25.62
CA THR A 140 21.15 13.75 -24.97
C THR A 140 21.52 12.32 -25.39
N LEU A 141 21.93 12.13 -26.65
CA LEU A 141 22.27 10.85 -27.28
C LEU A 141 23.78 10.61 -27.48
N ASP A 142 24.62 11.02 -26.54
CA ASP A 142 26.07 10.77 -26.61
C ASP A 142 26.51 9.47 -25.91
N GLY A 143 25.55 8.73 -25.32
CA GLY A 143 25.81 7.53 -24.52
C GLY A 143 26.60 7.79 -23.23
N ARG A 144 26.67 9.05 -22.77
CA ARG A 144 27.27 9.44 -21.50
C ARG A 144 26.24 9.68 -20.41
N ARG A 145 24.95 9.66 -20.73
CA ARG A 145 23.84 9.89 -19.79
C ARG A 145 22.95 8.66 -19.66
N THR A 146 22.54 8.42 -18.42
CA THR A 146 21.43 7.53 -18.05
C THR A 146 20.35 8.40 -17.44
N PHE A 147 19.10 8.04 -17.64
CA PHE A 147 17.96 8.77 -17.13
C PHE A 147 17.14 7.91 -16.18
N VAL A 148 16.60 8.54 -15.15
CA VAL A 148 15.54 8.00 -14.30
C VAL A 148 14.40 9.01 -14.33
N PHE A 149 13.19 8.56 -14.64
CA PHE A 149 12.02 9.41 -14.83
C PHE A 149 10.99 9.12 -13.72
N TYR A 150 10.69 10.15 -12.94
CA TYR A 150 9.68 10.16 -11.89
C TYR A 150 8.47 10.97 -12.36
N ARG A 151 7.49 10.30 -12.98
CA ARG A 151 6.28 10.96 -13.51
C ARG A 151 5.01 10.71 -12.71
N GLN A 152 5.03 9.75 -11.79
CA GLN A 152 3.86 9.35 -11.00
C GLN A 152 4.19 9.40 -9.50
N LYS A 153 3.16 9.25 -8.66
CA LYS A 153 3.30 9.23 -7.20
C LYS A 153 4.16 8.06 -6.69
N SER A 154 4.27 6.97 -7.46
CA SER A 154 5.09 5.82 -7.09
C SER A 154 5.79 5.20 -8.31
N GLY A 155 6.94 4.57 -8.08
CA GLY A 155 7.75 3.93 -9.12
C GLY A 155 8.51 4.92 -10.02
N TYR A 156 9.30 4.35 -10.94
CA TYR A 156 10.09 5.10 -11.91
C TYR A 156 10.31 4.27 -13.18
N ASP A 157 10.59 4.98 -14.28
CA ASP A 157 11.18 4.39 -15.48
C ASP A 157 12.66 4.75 -15.53
N TYR A 158 13.49 3.88 -16.07
CA TYR A 158 14.91 4.16 -16.26
C TYR A 158 15.35 3.83 -17.68
N LEU A 159 16.34 4.55 -18.16
CA LEU A 159 16.83 4.48 -19.52
C LEU A 159 18.35 4.58 -19.53
N THR A 160 18.99 3.53 -20.04
CA THR A 160 20.44 3.53 -20.35
C THR A 160 20.66 3.55 -21.86
N GLN A 161 21.84 3.98 -22.29
CA GLN A 161 22.12 4.24 -23.70
C GLN A 161 23.35 3.48 -24.18
N MET A 162 23.26 2.92 -25.38
CA MET A 162 24.41 2.33 -26.07
C MET A 162 25.29 3.42 -26.70
N ARG A 163 26.61 3.31 -26.51
CA ARG A 163 27.61 4.24 -27.08
C ARG A 163 27.96 3.96 -28.55
N SER A 164 27.67 2.74 -29.01
CA SER A 164 27.92 2.24 -30.36
C SER A 164 26.61 1.73 -30.96
N GLY A 165 26.63 1.33 -32.24
CA GLY A 165 25.42 0.85 -32.91
C GLY A 165 24.50 2.00 -33.34
N GLU A 166 23.19 1.83 -33.16
CA GLU A 166 22.20 2.86 -33.52
C GLU A 166 21.93 3.87 -32.39
N HIS A 167 22.70 3.79 -31.29
CA HIS A 167 22.47 4.46 -30.00
C HIS A 167 21.18 4.01 -29.33
N GLU A 168 21.01 2.69 -29.23
CA GLU A 168 19.84 2.07 -28.64
C GLU A 168 19.60 2.56 -27.20
N LEU A 169 18.34 2.86 -26.91
CA LEU A 169 17.84 3.21 -25.60
C LEU A 169 17.29 1.93 -24.95
N MET A 170 17.92 1.50 -23.87
CA MET A 170 17.50 0.34 -23.08
C MET A 170 16.61 0.84 -21.94
N VAL A 171 15.32 0.49 -21.99
CA VAL A 171 14.28 1.11 -21.15
C VAL A 171 13.58 0.07 -20.31
N GLY A 172 13.52 0.33 -19.00
CA GLY A 172 12.88 -0.50 -17.99
C GLY A 172 12.17 0.30 -16.92
N GLY A 173 11.66 -0.39 -15.92
CA GLY A 173 10.83 0.20 -14.88
C GLY A 173 9.38 -0.16 -15.11
N GLY A 174 8.48 0.82 -15.07
CA GLY A 174 7.07 0.61 -15.36
C GLY A 174 6.25 -0.08 -14.28
N PHE A 175 6.87 -0.52 -13.17
CA PHE A 175 6.17 -1.23 -12.10
C PHE A 175 5.07 -0.38 -11.43
N GLY A 176 5.23 0.95 -11.37
CA GLY A 176 4.21 1.87 -10.88
C GLY A 176 3.28 2.42 -11.98
N SER A 177 3.54 2.14 -13.25
CA SER A 177 2.98 2.92 -14.38
C SER A 177 2.49 2.10 -15.59
N GLY A 178 2.79 0.80 -15.67
CA GLY A 178 2.45 -0.06 -16.81
C GLY A 178 1.01 -0.58 -16.85
N SER A 179 0.32 -0.57 -15.70
CA SER A 179 -1.12 -0.71 -15.46
C SER A 179 -1.33 -0.81 -13.93
N GLU A 180 -2.54 -0.56 -13.41
CA GLU A 180 -2.85 -0.67 -11.95
C GLU A 180 -2.46 -2.04 -11.34
N ASP A 181 -2.43 -3.10 -12.17
CA ASP A 181 -2.08 -4.47 -11.75
C ASP A 181 -0.65 -4.93 -12.10
N ALA A 182 0.13 -4.13 -12.83
CA ALA A 182 1.38 -4.60 -13.45
C ALA A 182 2.39 -5.14 -12.43
N LEU A 183 2.53 -4.48 -11.27
CA LEU A 183 3.40 -4.97 -10.19
C LEU A 183 2.84 -6.28 -9.59
N TYR A 184 1.55 -6.32 -9.26
CA TYR A 184 0.92 -7.47 -8.61
C TYR A 184 0.99 -8.75 -9.45
N ARG A 185 0.89 -8.65 -10.78
CA ARG A 185 1.00 -9.81 -11.69
C ARG A 185 2.42 -10.35 -11.84
N ASN A 186 3.42 -9.51 -11.58
CA ASN A 186 4.82 -9.86 -11.79
C ASN A 186 5.55 -10.20 -10.49
N VAL A 187 5.04 -9.78 -9.33
CA VAL A 187 5.55 -10.16 -8.01
C VAL A 187 5.19 -11.62 -7.71
N GLY A 188 6.17 -12.39 -7.21
CA GLY A 188 6.05 -13.82 -6.99
C GLY A 188 6.18 -14.65 -8.28
N ASN A 189 6.36 -14.01 -9.43
CA ASN A 189 6.54 -14.68 -10.70
C ASN A 189 8.04 -14.83 -11.02
N ALA A 190 8.50 -16.08 -11.12
CA ALA A 190 9.88 -16.45 -11.46
C ALA A 190 10.01 -17.02 -12.88
N ASP A 191 8.95 -16.95 -13.68
CA ASP A 191 8.92 -17.41 -15.07
C ASP A 191 9.13 -16.23 -16.02
N ASP A 192 10.34 -16.10 -16.54
CA ASP A 192 10.73 -15.09 -17.52
C ASP A 192 10.73 -15.61 -18.96
N SER A 193 10.06 -16.73 -19.24
CA SER A 193 9.89 -17.24 -20.61
C SER A 193 9.01 -16.35 -21.50
N ASP A 194 8.22 -15.46 -20.89
CA ASP A 194 7.40 -14.45 -21.55
C ASP A 194 7.36 -13.17 -20.69
N TYR A 195 6.97 -12.04 -21.28
CA TYR A 195 6.83 -10.74 -20.61
C TYR A 195 5.36 -10.34 -20.42
N GLU A 196 5.12 -9.40 -19.50
CA GLU A 196 3.76 -8.89 -19.26
C GLU A 196 3.41 -7.80 -20.28
N LEU A 197 2.27 -7.95 -20.94
CA LEU A 197 1.92 -7.16 -22.12
C LEU A 197 1.64 -5.68 -21.81
N SER A 198 1.02 -5.35 -20.68
CA SER A 198 0.71 -3.95 -20.36
C SER A 198 2.00 -3.18 -20.04
N LEU A 199 2.91 -3.82 -19.30
CA LEU A 199 4.22 -3.30 -19.00
C LEU A 199 5.08 -3.14 -20.26
N ALA A 200 5.07 -4.15 -21.14
CA ALA A 200 5.72 -4.07 -22.44
C ALA A 200 5.16 -2.92 -23.29
N GLY A 201 3.84 -2.74 -23.31
CA GLY A 201 3.16 -1.64 -24.00
C GLY A 201 3.55 -0.27 -23.46
N HIS A 202 3.57 -0.11 -22.13
CA HIS A 202 4.02 1.12 -21.46
C HIS A 202 5.48 1.46 -21.81
N LEU A 203 6.41 0.54 -21.58
CA LEU A 203 7.83 0.78 -21.86
C LEU A 203 8.04 1.07 -23.35
N SER A 204 7.32 0.37 -24.22
CA SER A 204 7.31 0.62 -25.66
C SER A 204 6.72 1.97 -26.03
N GLY A 205 5.87 2.60 -25.23
CA GLY A 205 5.18 3.86 -25.56
C GLY A 205 5.74 5.09 -24.87
N ILE A 206 6.43 4.94 -23.72
CA ILE A 206 6.65 6.05 -22.79
C ILE A 206 7.85 6.93 -23.14
N VAL A 207 8.85 6.43 -23.87
CA VAL A 207 10.09 7.17 -24.13
C VAL A 207 9.87 8.50 -24.87
N PRO A 208 9.06 8.57 -25.94
CA PRO A 208 8.71 9.83 -26.59
C PRO A 208 8.03 10.82 -25.65
N VAL A 209 7.26 10.31 -24.67
CA VAL A 209 6.59 11.14 -23.67
C VAL A 209 7.61 11.75 -22.70
N HIS A 210 8.61 10.99 -22.26
CA HIS A 210 9.67 11.46 -21.36
C HIS A 210 10.51 12.61 -21.94
N PHE A 211 10.77 12.58 -23.24
CA PHE A 211 11.51 13.65 -23.93
C PHE A 211 10.61 14.73 -24.54
N GLY A 212 9.31 14.44 -24.71
CA GLY A 212 8.35 15.31 -25.37
C GLY A 212 8.42 15.22 -26.90
N GLU A 213 7.26 15.34 -27.56
CA GLU A 213 7.09 15.13 -29.00
C GLU A 213 8.06 15.96 -29.85
N LYS A 214 8.23 17.25 -29.51
CA LYS A 214 9.11 18.18 -30.23
C LYS A 214 10.58 17.75 -30.20
N ASN A 215 11.05 17.24 -29.05
CA ASN A 215 12.44 16.81 -28.89
C ASN A 215 12.65 15.39 -29.43
N TRP A 216 11.63 14.53 -29.36
CA TRP A 216 11.71 13.17 -29.89
C TRP A 216 11.82 13.16 -31.42
N GLY A 217 10.88 13.82 -32.11
CA GLY A 217 10.82 13.83 -33.57
C GLY A 217 10.23 12.55 -34.17
N ALA A 218 10.60 12.26 -35.42
CA ALA A 218 10.11 11.08 -36.13
C ALA A 218 10.83 9.80 -35.69
N GLU A 219 10.22 8.65 -35.99
CA GLU A 219 10.82 7.34 -35.74
C GLU A 219 12.00 7.09 -36.69
N LYS A 220 13.14 6.73 -36.10
CA LYS A 220 14.36 6.44 -36.85
C LYS A 220 14.23 5.09 -37.55
N GLN A 221 14.50 5.09 -38.86
CA GLN A 221 14.54 3.88 -39.68
C GLN A 221 15.82 3.07 -39.40
N PRO A 222 15.81 1.74 -39.61
CA PRO A 222 17.00 0.91 -39.48
C PRO A 222 18.15 1.41 -40.36
N ALA A 223 19.37 1.41 -39.83
CA ALA A 223 20.56 1.71 -40.63
C ALA A 223 20.76 0.67 -41.75
N LEU A 224 20.99 1.12 -42.99
CA LEU A 224 21.20 0.27 -44.18
C LEU A 224 22.41 -0.68 -44.09
N HIS A 225 23.33 -0.43 -43.16
CA HIS A 225 24.51 -1.24 -42.87
C HIS A 225 24.72 -1.37 -41.37
N ASP A 226 23.82 -2.08 -40.69
CA ASP A 226 24.06 -2.49 -39.31
C ASP A 226 25.19 -3.53 -39.31
N ARG A 227 26.36 -3.17 -38.75
CA ARG A 227 27.53 -4.07 -38.69
C ARG A 227 27.28 -5.26 -37.76
N ASP A 228 26.26 -5.17 -36.91
CA ASP A 228 25.88 -6.21 -35.96
C ASP A 228 24.91 -7.25 -36.57
N ALA A 229 24.50 -7.12 -37.84
CA ALA A 229 23.61 -8.06 -38.54
C ALA A 229 24.18 -9.50 -38.72
N ASN A 230 25.35 -9.80 -38.17
CA ASN A 230 26.09 -11.05 -38.37
C ASN A 230 26.13 -11.94 -37.12
N ASP A 231 25.40 -11.61 -36.06
CA ASP A 231 25.34 -12.37 -34.79
C ASP A 231 24.15 -13.35 -34.71
N GLY A 232 23.31 -13.42 -35.75
CA GLY A 232 22.17 -14.33 -35.83
C GLY A 232 20.93 -13.88 -35.04
N VAL A 233 20.91 -12.65 -34.52
CA VAL A 233 19.77 -12.07 -33.81
C VAL A 233 18.91 -11.25 -34.77
N GLU A 234 17.63 -11.63 -34.95
CA GLU A 234 16.68 -10.86 -35.76
C GLU A 234 16.06 -9.72 -34.94
N TRP A 235 16.50 -8.49 -35.22
CA TRP A 235 15.93 -7.28 -34.62
C TRP A 235 14.70 -6.78 -35.39
N ASN A 236 13.69 -6.28 -34.68
CA ASN A 236 12.53 -5.64 -35.31
C ASN A 236 12.93 -4.37 -36.07
N GLN A 237 12.22 -4.09 -37.16
CA GLN A 237 12.47 -2.91 -38.01
C GLN A 237 11.88 -1.59 -37.45
N GLY A 238 10.88 -1.66 -36.56
CA GLY A 238 10.25 -0.49 -35.94
C GLY A 238 11.11 0.16 -34.85
N ARG A 239 10.57 1.17 -34.13
CA ARG A 239 11.29 1.81 -33.02
C ARG A 239 11.77 0.79 -31.98
N VAL A 240 10.87 -0.07 -31.54
CA VAL A 240 11.16 -1.10 -30.55
C VAL A 240 11.86 -2.26 -31.26
N LYS A 241 13.17 -2.40 -31.05
CA LYS A 241 14.01 -3.44 -31.66
C LYS A 241 13.75 -4.80 -31.02
N ALA A 242 13.57 -4.84 -29.69
CA ALA A 242 13.25 -6.06 -28.95
C ALA A 242 12.57 -5.73 -27.61
N ILE A 243 11.85 -6.74 -27.09
CA ILE A 243 11.26 -6.77 -25.76
C ILE A 243 11.63 -8.10 -25.14
N TRP A 244 12.05 -8.10 -23.88
CA TRP A 244 12.34 -9.32 -23.14
C TRP A 244 12.05 -9.16 -21.65
N SER A 245 11.88 -10.29 -20.98
CA SER A 245 11.73 -10.40 -19.53
C SER A 245 13.03 -10.86 -18.86
N GLY A 246 13.10 -10.65 -17.55
CA GLY A 246 14.11 -11.27 -16.70
C GLY A 246 13.64 -11.35 -15.26
N THR A 247 14.11 -12.36 -14.54
CA THR A 247 13.77 -12.52 -13.11
C THR A 247 14.72 -11.74 -12.21
N VAL A 248 14.18 -10.77 -11.50
CA VAL A 248 14.86 -10.08 -10.37
C VAL A 248 14.29 -10.56 -9.04
N ALA A 249 14.75 -10.02 -7.92
CA ALA A 249 14.23 -10.39 -6.61
C ALA A 249 14.02 -9.16 -5.73
N LEU A 250 12.86 -9.11 -5.06
CA LEU A 250 12.56 -8.23 -3.94
C LEU A 250 13.01 -8.91 -2.65
N SER A 251 13.95 -8.30 -1.91
CA SER A 251 14.16 -8.67 -0.51
C SER A 251 13.12 -8.00 0.38
N ALA A 252 12.72 -8.69 1.44
CA ALA A 252 11.72 -8.21 2.41
C ALA A 252 12.12 -6.92 3.16
N ASP A 253 13.38 -6.51 3.09
CA ASP A 253 13.89 -5.27 3.67
C ASP A 253 14.57 -4.36 2.64
N LEU A 254 14.37 -4.63 1.34
CA LEU A 254 14.90 -3.89 0.20
C LEU A 254 16.43 -3.79 0.12
N LEU A 255 17.15 -4.57 0.95
CA LEU A 255 18.62 -4.64 0.94
C LEU A 255 19.12 -6.02 0.46
N PRO A 256 20.28 -6.09 -0.22
CA PRO A 256 20.90 -7.37 -0.57
C PRO A 256 21.25 -8.22 0.66
N TRP A 257 21.25 -9.54 0.51
CA TRP A 257 21.71 -10.49 1.54
C TRP A 257 23.10 -11.01 1.17
N VAL A 258 24.09 -10.68 1.99
CA VAL A 258 25.50 -10.99 1.70
C VAL A 258 26.20 -11.62 2.90
N GLY A 259 27.00 -12.67 2.68
CA GLY A 259 27.91 -13.24 3.67
C GLY A 259 27.59 -14.67 4.08
N ARG A 260 28.13 -15.11 5.21
CA ARG A 260 28.03 -16.50 5.68
C ARG A 260 26.62 -16.82 6.15
N LEU A 261 25.99 -17.84 5.57
CA LEU A 261 24.66 -18.27 5.98
C LEU A 261 24.71 -18.96 7.35
N PRO A 262 23.91 -18.51 8.34
CA PRO A 262 23.71 -19.28 9.56
C PRO A 262 23.08 -20.65 9.27
N GLU A 263 23.52 -21.71 9.95
CA GLU A 263 23.01 -23.08 9.74
C GLU A 263 21.49 -23.17 9.89
N LYS A 264 20.91 -22.41 10.82
CA LYS A 264 19.45 -22.28 11.01
C LYS A 264 18.75 -21.85 9.72
N LEU A 265 19.34 -20.94 8.96
CA LEU A 265 18.77 -20.42 7.71
C LEU A 265 19.11 -21.30 6.51
N ALA A 266 20.30 -21.92 6.51
CA ALA A 266 20.71 -22.90 5.51
C ALA A 266 19.88 -24.20 5.58
N GLY A 267 19.39 -24.54 6.78
CA GLY A 267 18.64 -25.76 7.06
C GLY A 267 19.50 -27.01 7.11
N ARG A 268 20.83 -26.86 7.19
CA ARG A 268 21.78 -27.98 7.19
C ARG A 268 23.11 -27.59 7.88
N PRO A 269 23.81 -28.55 8.52
CA PRO A 269 25.08 -28.31 9.22
C PRO A 269 26.24 -28.07 8.26
N CYS A 270 27.26 -27.37 8.74
CA CYS A 270 28.51 -27.16 8.00
C CYS A 270 29.40 -28.41 7.98
N PRO A 271 30.22 -28.61 6.93
CA PRO A 271 31.32 -29.56 6.92
C PRO A 271 32.27 -29.34 8.11
N PRO A 272 32.93 -30.40 8.61
CA PRO A 272 33.82 -30.27 9.74
C PRO A 272 35.02 -29.37 9.37
N PRO A 273 35.59 -28.62 10.33
CA PRO A 273 36.73 -27.73 10.08
C PRO A 273 37.96 -28.42 9.46
N SER A 274 38.12 -29.73 9.66
CA SER A 274 39.15 -30.55 9.02
C SER A 274 39.02 -30.63 7.49
N SER A 275 37.89 -30.20 6.93
CA SER A 275 37.62 -30.13 5.50
C SER A 275 38.01 -28.78 4.88
N THR A 276 38.66 -27.90 5.66
CA THR A 276 39.21 -26.64 5.16
C THR A 276 40.46 -26.92 4.33
N PRO A 277 40.57 -26.41 3.09
CA PRO A 277 41.80 -26.52 2.32
C PRO A 277 42.99 -25.84 3.03
N SER A 278 44.17 -26.47 3.04
CA SER A 278 45.40 -25.93 3.60
C SER A 278 46.59 -26.09 2.65
N ILE A 279 47.57 -25.19 2.70
CA ILE A 279 48.87 -25.38 2.05
C ILE A 279 49.76 -26.26 2.94
N ASP A 280 50.27 -27.35 2.38
CA ASP A 280 51.04 -28.41 3.09
C ASP A 280 52.30 -27.90 3.82
N SER A 281 52.85 -26.73 3.48
CA SER A 281 54.09 -26.22 4.07
C SER A 281 53.91 -25.32 5.31
N LEU A 282 52.70 -24.84 5.61
CA LEU A 282 52.47 -23.83 6.66
C LEU A 282 51.31 -24.16 7.61
N HIS A 283 50.48 -25.18 7.31
CA HIS A 283 49.23 -25.49 8.03
C HIS A 283 48.28 -24.28 8.20
N ALA A 284 48.49 -23.21 7.43
CA ALA A 284 47.61 -22.04 7.43
C ALA A 284 46.40 -22.32 6.52
N PRO A 285 45.18 -22.02 6.96
CA PRO A 285 43.98 -22.20 6.16
C PRO A 285 44.00 -21.25 4.95
N LEU A 286 43.66 -21.79 3.77
CA LEU A 286 43.56 -21.03 2.51
C LEU A 286 42.27 -20.19 2.43
N THR A 287 41.26 -20.59 3.20
CA THR A 287 39.91 -20.02 3.18
C THR A 287 39.37 -19.90 4.60
N ALA A 288 38.25 -19.21 4.75
CA ALA A 288 37.44 -19.29 5.96
C ALA A 288 36.93 -20.73 6.19
N PRO A 289 36.46 -21.08 7.41
CA PRO A 289 35.90 -22.39 7.70
C PRO A 289 34.75 -22.77 6.74
N PRO A 290 34.61 -24.07 6.35
CA PRO A 290 33.57 -24.59 5.47
C PRO A 290 32.18 -24.07 5.80
N GLY A 291 31.36 -23.83 4.78
CA GLY A 291 30.07 -23.18 4.98
C GLY A 291 29.34 -22.80 3.71
N GLU A 292 28.05 -22.52 3.87
CA GLU A 292 27.26 -21.89 2.81
C GLU A 292 27.31 -20.36 2.95
N TRP A 293 27.27 -19.68 1.82
CA TRP A 293 27.33 -18.23 1.73
C TRP A 293 26.29 -17.72 0.75
N VAL A 294 25.88 -16.47 0.87
CA VAL A 294 24.91 -15.84 -0.04
C VAL A 294 25.41 -14.50 -0.52
N SER A 295 25.08 -14.16 -1.76
CA SER A 295 25.21 -12.83 -2.34
C SER A 295 24.11 -12.68 -3.37
N ALA A 296 22.93 -12.25 -2.91
CA ALA A 296 21.69 -12.30 -3.68
C ALA A 296 20.69 -11.23 -3.24
N CYS A 297 19.57 -11.16 -3.97
CA CYS A 297 18.43 -10.29 -3.70
C CYS A 297 18.72 -8.81 -3.94
N TYR A 298 19.26 -8.53 -5.12
CA TYR A 298 19.49 -7.16 -5.57
C TYR A 298 18.17 -6.61 -6.10
N THR A 299 17.52 -5.76 -5.29
CA THR A 299 16.23 -5.12 -5.58
C THR A 299 16.44 -3.73 -6.15
N GLY A 300 15.88 -3.41 -7.32
CA GLY A 300 15.94 -2.06 -7.91
C GLY A 300 17.36 -1.48 -7.93
N GLU A 301 17.56 -0.36 -7.22
CA GLU A 301 18.86 0.30 -7.01
C GLU A 301 19.94 -0.62 -6.42
N GLY A 302 19.56 -1.70 -5.73
CA GLY A 302 20.49 -2.68 -5.16
C GLY A 302 21.41 -3.37 -6.17
N MET A 303 21.04 -3.40 -7.46
CA MET A 303 21.89 -3.97 -8.53
C MET A 303 23.24 -3.28 -8.64
N VAL A 304 23.32 -1.97 -8.34
CA VAL A 304 24.58 -1.22 -8.37
C VAL A 304 25.57 -1.69 -7.29
N HIS A 305 25.08 -2.34 -6.23
CA HIS A 305 25.90 -2.86 -5.15
C HIS A 305 26.48 -4.25 -5.44
N ALA A 306 26.01 -4.94 -6.49
CA ALA A 306 26.37 -6.34 -6.76
C ALA A 306 27.90 -6.57 -6.82
N TRP A 307 28.65 -5.65 -7.44
CA TRP A 307 30.11 -5.74 -7.51
C TRP A 307 30.77 -5.65 -6.12
N LEU A 308 30.39 -4.66 -5.32
CA LEU A 308 30.97 -4.46 -3.98
C LEU A 308 30.55 -5.59 -3.02
N CYS A 309 29.31 -6.09 -3.14
CA CYS A 309 28.86 -7.27 -2.42
C CYS A 309 29.68 -8.51 -2.80
N ALA A 310 29.94 -8.75 -4.09
CA ALA A 310 30.76 -9.86 -4.55
C ALA A 310 32.21 -9.75 -4.04
N ARG A 311 32.79 -8.54 -4.06
CA ARG A 311 34.12 -8.28 -3.49
C ARG A 311 34.16 -8.55 -1.99
N ALA A 312 33.17 -8.06 -1.25
CA ALA A 312 33.08 -8.28 0.20
C ALA A 312 32.98 -9.78 0.50
N LEU A 313 32.09 -10.48 -0.22
CA LEU A 313 31.90 -11.91 -0.07
C LEU A 313 33.19 -12.70 -0.39
N ALA A 314 33.94 -12.32 -1.43
CA ALA A 314 35.20 -12.98 -1.76
C ALA A 314 36.20 -12.92 -0.60
N HIS A 315 36.35 -11.75 0.03
CA HIS A 315 37.18 -11.61 1.24
C HIS A 315 36.65 -12.44 2.42
N MET A 316 35.33 -12.52 2.59
CA MET A 316 34.70 -13.37 3.62
C MET A 316 35.01 -14.85 3.40
N VAL A 317 34.85 -15.35 2.18
CA VAL A 317 35.12 -16.75 1.82
C VAL A 317 36.61 -17.08 1.94
N LEU A 318 37.50 -16.16 1.54
CA LEU A 318 38.95 -16.32 1.65
C LEU A 318 39.48 -16.15 3.08
N GLY A 319 38.65 -15.70 4.03
CA GLY A 319 39.09 -15.43 5.40
C GLY A 319 39.95 -14.17 5.54
N THR A 320 39.95 -13.29 4.53
CA THR A 320 40.78 -12.08 4.44
C THR A 320 39.99 -10.79 4.70
N GLU A 321 38.87 -10.85 5.42
CA GLU A 321 38.03 -9.67 5.71
C GLU A 321 38.80 -8.51 6.35
N LYS A 322 39.73 -8.83 7.27
CA LYS A 322 40.57 -7.84 7.94
C LYS A 322 41.56 -7.19 6.98
N GLU A 323 42.22 -7.98 6.15
CA GLU A 323 43.20 -7.51 5.16
C GLU A 323 42.53 -6.68 4.06
N GLY A 324 41.31 -7.06 3.66
CA GLY A 324 40.50 -6.33 2.69
C GLY A 324 39.79 -5.10 3.27
N GLY A 325 39.94 -4.81 4.57
CA GLY A 325 39.27 -3.71 5.26
C GLY A 325 37.75 -3.78 5.14
N VAL A 326 37.15 -4.97 5.02
CA VAL A 326 35.72 -5.12 4.67
C VAL A 326 34.82 -4.44 5.70
N GLY A 327 35.19 -4.48 6.98
CA GLY A 327 34.45 -3.80 8.05
C GLY A 327 34.43 -2.27 7.93
N ASP A 328 35.33 -1.66 7.17
CA ASP A 328 35.43 -0.21 7.04
C ASP A 328 34.50 0.35 5.95
N TRP A 329 34.20 -0.45 4.92
CA TRP A 329 33.46 0.02 3.74
C TRP A 329 32.21 -0.78 3.40
N PHE A 330 32.07 -2.01 3.89
CA PHE A 330 30.91 -2.85 3.60
C PHE A 330 29.81 -2.66 4.65
N PRO A 331 28.57 -2.31 4.27
CA PRO A 331 27.50 -2.05 5.23
C PRO A 331 27.11 -3.30 6.02
N GLU A 332 27.12 -3.20 7.35
CA GLU A 332 26.67 -4.27 8.26
C GLU A 332 25.19 -4.64 8.04
N GLN A 333 24.37 -3.69 7.59
CA GLN A 333 22.96 -3.90 7.27
C GLN A 333 22.75 -4.86 6.09
N MET A 334 23.73 -4.96 5.18
CA MET A 334 23.67 -5.89 4.04
C MET A 334 24.14 -7.30 4.43
N ARG A 335 24.73 -7.49 5.62
CA ARG A 335 25.16 -8.81 6.07
C ARG A 335 23.96 -9.69 6.42
N VAL A 336 24.03 -10.97 6.05
CA VAL A 336 23.04 -11.97 6.46
C VAL A 336 23.25 -12.36 7.92
N THR A 337 22.20 -12.22 8.74
CA THR A 337 22.19 -12.67 10.13
C THR A 337 20.80 -13.19 10.49
N THR A 338 20.72 -14.07 11.49
CA THR A 338 19.43 -14.55 12.02
C THR A 338 18.56 -13.38 12.51
N LYS A 339 19.17 -12.42 13.20
CA LYS A 339 18.47 -11.22 13.72
C LYS A 339 17.87 -10.37 12.59
N ARG A 340 18.60 -10.18 11.49
CA ARG A 340 18.09 -9.45 10.32
C ARG A 340 16.95 -10.23 9.65
N TRP A 341 17.14 -11.54 9.45
CA TRP A 341 16.13 -12.42 8.86
C TRP A 341 14.80 -12.42 9.66
N GLU A 342 14.87 -12.41 10.99
CA GLU A 342 13.69 -12.36 11.87
C GLU A 342 12.95 -11.01 11.78
N LYS A 343 13.67 -9.91 11.54
CA LYS A 343 13.11 -8.56 11.42
C LYS A 343 12.60 -8.19 10.04
N ALA A 344 13.20 -8.74 8.99
CA ALA A 344 12.86 -8.42 7.61
C ALA A 344 11.43 -8.90 7.32
N ASP A 345 10.56 -8.01 6.86
CA ASP A 345 9.14 -8.32 6.66
C ASP A 345 8.64 -7.64 5.40
N ALA A 346 8.25 -8.46 4.42
CA ALA A 346 7.79 -7.98 3.13
C ALA A 346 6.47 -7.18 3.25
N GLU A 347 5.68 -7.38 4.31
CA GLU A 347 4.49 -6.57 4.55
C GLU A 347 4.84 -5.09 4.77
N ARG A 348 6.03 -4.79 5.31
CA ARG A 348 6.48 -3.41 5.53
C ARG A 348 6.68 -2.61 4.25
N ILE A 349 6.97 -3.29 3.15
CA ILE A 349 7.05 -2.66 1.81
C ILE A 349 5.69 -2.02 1.46
N TRP A 350 4.59 -2.55 2.01
CA TRP A 350 3.22 -2.15 1.70
C TRP A 350 2.52 -1.36 2.83
N THR A 351 3.07 -1.33 4.06
CA THR A 351 2.46 -0.66 5.22
C THR A 351 2.96 0.77 5.49
N GLY A 352 3.88 1.31 4.67
CA GLY A 352 4.45 2.65 4.85
C GLY A 352 5.62 2.71 5.85
N THR A 353 6.38 3.82 5.84
CA THR A 353 7.57 4.05 6.69
C THR A 353 7.21 4.42 8.13
N LEU A 354 6.01 4.95 8.36
CA LEU A 354 5.48 5.29 9.69
C LEU A 354 4.43 4.25 10.12
N ASN A 355 4.76 3.43 11.11
CA ASN A 355 3.80 2.54 11.77
C ASN A 355 3.87 2.71 13.30
N TYR A 356 2.82 3.28 13.88
CA TYR A 356 2.67 3.48 15.31
C TYR A 356 1.38 2.81 15.82
N GLU A 357 1.54 1.78 16.64
CA GLU A 357 0.43 1.08 17.30
C GLU A 357 0.71 0.94 18.79
N ARG A 358 -0.24 1.34 19.65
CA ARG A 358 -0.16 1.15 21.10
C ARG A 358 -1.53 0.82 21.68
N ALA A 359 -1.54 0.01 22.74
CA ALA A 359 -2.72 -0.28 23.54
C ALA A 359 -2.44 0.05 25.01
N PHE A 360 -3.39 0.69 25.67
CA PHE A 360 -3.26 1.16 27.06
C PHE A 360 -4.50 0.82 27.87
N GLY A 361 -4.32 0.63 29.18
CA GLY A 361 -5.44 0.42 30.10
C GLY A 361 -6.05 -0.99 30.06
N LYS A 362 -7.33 -1.07 30.39
CA LYS A 362 -8.07 -2.32 30.58
C LYS A 362 -9.28 -2.38 29.65
N ALA A 363 -9.67 -3.59 29.27
CA ALA A 363 -10.81 -3.90 28.41
C ALA A 363 -12.18 -3.74 29.12
N GLY A 364 -12.25 -2.96 30.20
CA GLY A 364 -13.45 -2.73 30.99
C GLY A 364 -13.16 -1.85 32.21
N ALA A 365 -14.22 -1.28 32.79
CA ALA A 365 -14.11 -0.38 33.95
C ALA A 365 -13.86 -1.12 35.28
N SER A 366 -14.08 -2.44 35.33
CA SER A 366 -13.81 -3.24 36.54
C SER A 366 -12.30 -3.34 36.81
N PRO A 367 -11.85 -3.26 38.08
CA PRO A 367 -10.45 -3.49 38.44
C PRO A 367 -9.91 -4.87 37.99
N ASN A 368 -10.78 -5.87 37.82
CA ASN A 368 -10.41 -7.22 37.40
C ASN A 368 -10.46 -7.44 35.87
N SER A 369 -10.75 -6.39 35.09
CA SER A 369 -10.81 -6.48 33.63
C SER A 369 -9.45 -6.82 33.04
N LYS A 370 -9.45 -7.57 31.93
CA LYS A 370 -8.25 -7.91 31.16
C LYS A 370 -7.54 -6.63 30.67
N PRO A 371 -6.21 -6.63 30.50
CA PRO A 371 -5.52 -5.52 29.82
C PRO A 371 -6.00 -5.40 28.37
N MET A 372 -6.06 -4.17 27.87
CA MET A 372 -6.34 -3.93 26.46
C MET A 372 -5.10 -4.28 25.62
N THR A 373 -5.32 -4.92 24.47
CA THR A 373 -4.29 -5.32 23.51
C THR A 373 -4.63 -4.73 22.13
N LEU A 374 -3.70 -4.84 21.18
CA LEU A 374 -3.95 -4.41 19.79
C LEU A 374 -5.00 -5.28 19.08
N ASP A 375 -5.24 -6.49 19.60
CA ASP A 375 -6.27 -7.41 19.11
C ASP A 375 -7.61 -7.26 19.86
N SER A 376 -7.73 -6.31 20.79
CA SER A 376 -8.99 -6.02 21.47
C SER A 376 -10.05 -5.56 20.47
N VAL A 377 -11.27 -6.06 20.65
CA VAL A 377 -12.41 -5.84 19.75
C VAL A 377 -13.35 -4.81 20.35
N PHE A 378 -13.77 -3.86 19.52
CA PHE A 378 -14.62 -2.76 19.88
C PHE A 378 -15.94 -2.89 19.12
N TRP A 379 -17.06 -2.54 19.74
CA TRP A 379 -18.22 -2.10 18.96
C TRP A 379 -17.89 -0.73 18.36
N ILE A 380 -17.70 -0.68 17.05
CA ILE A 380 -17.17 0.53 16.38
C ILE A 380 -18.27 1.50 15.94
N ALA A 381 -19.54 1.17 16.19
CA ALA A 381 -20.69 2.03 15.95
C ALA A 381 -20.63 2.69 14.55
N SER A 382 -20.75 4.02 14.48
CA SER A 382 -20.78 4.79 13.24
C SER A 382 -19.52 4.73 12.36
N CYS A 383 -18.40 4.16 12.82
CA CYS A 383 -17.29 3.80 11.94
C CYS A 383 -17.73 2.79 10.85
N THR A 384 -18.79 2.02 11.10
CA THR A 384 -19.41 1.11 10.11
C THR A 384 -19.79 1.81 8.81
N LYS A 385 -20.15 3.11 8.87
CA LYS A 385 -20.66 3.86 7.71
C LYS A 385 -19.67 3.92 6.55
N LEU A 386 -18.37 4.03 6.83
CA LEU A 386 -17.34 4.05 5.79
C LEU A 386 -17.35 2.75 4.98
N MET A 387 -17.43 1.61 5.65
CA MET A 387 -17.51 0.30 5.00
C MET A 387 -18.80 0.14 4.18
N THR A 388 -19.91 0.65 4.68
CA THR A 388 -21.19 0.62 3.93
C THR A 388 -21.14 1.51 2.69
N ALA A 389 -20.49 2.68 2.77
CA ALA A 389 -20.27 3.54 1.60
C ALA A 389 -19.40 2.83 0.55
N ILE A 390 -18.32 2.16 0.95
CA ILE A 390 -17.48 1.33 0.07
C ILE A 390 -18.31 0.24 -0.60
N ALA A 391 -19.07 -0.54 0.17
CA ALA A 391 -19.91 -1.61 -0.36
C ALA A 391 -20.96 -1.11 -1.36
N ALA A 392 -21.56 0.05 -1.09
CA ALA A 392 -22.49 0.69 -2.00
C ALA A 392 -21.80 1.16 -3.29
N LEU A 393 -20.61 1.76 -3.20
CA LEU A 393 -19.84 2.17 -4.38
C LEU A 393 -19.36 0.99 -5.22
N GLN A 394 -18.97 -0.14 -4.62
CA GLN A 394 -18.68 -1.38 -5.37
C GLN A 394 -19.88 -1.83 -6.21
N CYS A 395 -21.10 -1.68 -5.69
CA CYS A 395 -22.32 -1.98 -6.43
C CYS A 395 -22.57 -0.98 -7.57
N VAL A 396 -22.20 0.29 -7.39
CA VAL A 396 -22.24 1.33 -8.44
C VAL A 396 -21.23 1.02 -9.54
N GLU A 397 -20.00 0.66 -9.20
CA GLU A 397 -18.96 0.25 -10.17
C GLU A 397 -19.38 -0.96 -11.00
N ARG A 398 -20.13 -1.90 -10.39
CA ARG A 398 -20.72 -3.07 -11.05
C ARG A 398 -22.01 -2.77 -11.82
N GLY A 399 -22.50 -1.52 -11.79
CA GLY A 399 -23.70 -1.11 -12.51
C GLY A 399 -25.02 -1.67 -11.94
N LEU A 400 -25.05 -2.08 -10.66
CA LEU A 400 -26.26 -2.65 -10.03
C LEU A 400 -27.31 -1.59 -9.68
N PHE A 401 -26.85 -0.37 -9.41
CA PHE A 401 -27.65 0.85 -9.24
C PHE A 401 -26.74 2.08 -9.41
N ALA A 402 -27.31 3.26 -9.63
CA ALA A 402 -26.55 4.50 -9.76
C ALA A 402 -26.64 5.41 -8.53
N LEU A 403 -25.61 6.25 -8.31
CA LEU A 403 -25.56 7.22 -7.19
C LEU A 403 -26.78 8.16 -7.15
N ASP A 404 -27.23 8.62 -8.32
CA ASP A 404 -28.24 9.68 -8.46
C ASP A 404 -29.59 9.18 -9.02
N SER A 405 -29.83 7.86 -8.98
CA SER A 405 -31.08 7.25 -9.47
C SER A 405 -32.10 7.08 -8.34
N SER A 406 -33.12 7.95 -8.31
CA SER A 406 -34.24 7.77 -7.39
C SER A 406 -35.11 6.56 -7.74
N SER A 407 -35.13 6.17 -9.01
CA SER A 407 -35.83 4.96 -9.45
C SER A 407 -35.18 3.68 -8.92
N ASP A 408 -33.86 3.63 -8.77
CA ASP A 408 -33.16 2.50 -8.16
C ASP A 408 -33.46 2.43 -6.66
N VAL A 409 -33.51 3.57 -5.98
CA VAL A 409 -33.94 3.63 -4.58
C VAL A 409 -35.38 3.15 -4.44
N ALA A 410 -36.33 3.61 -5.26
CA ALA A 410 -37.72 3.14 -5.19
C ALA A 410 -37.86 1.64 -5.49
N ARG A 411 -37.06 1.11 -6.42
CA ARG A 411 -37.03 -0.31 -6.80
C ARG A 411 -36.47 -1.19 -5.69
N LEU A 412 -35.34 -0.78 -5.09
CA LEU A 412 -34.65 -1.55 -4.08
C LEU A 412 -35.24 -1.30 -2.68
N LEU A 413 -35.75 -0.11 -2.41
CA LEU A 413 -36.35 0.33 -1.15
C LEU A 413 -37.80 0.79 -1.39
N PRO A 414 -38.75 -0.13 -1.67
CA PRO A 414 -40.15 0.22 -1.91
C PRO A 414 -40.80 1.00 -0.75
N GLU A 415 -40.27 0.88 0.47
CA GLU A 415 -40.65 1.67 1.64
C GLU A 415 -40.53 3.19 1.41
N TYR A 416 -39.66 3.60 0.47
CA TYR A 416 -39.39 4.99 0.11
C TYR A 416 -39.70 5.30 -1.36
N ALA A 417 -40.56 4.49 -2.01
CA ALA A 417 -41.03 4.78 -3.36
C ALA A 417 -41.93 6.03 -3.43
N ALA A 418 -42.66 6.32 -2.35
CA ALA A 418 -43.49 7.52 -2.20
C ALA A 418 -43.28 8.12 -0.79
N PRO A 419 -42.11 8.74 -0.52
CA PRO A 419 -41.75 9.15 0.83
C PRO A 419 -42.60 10.34 1.29
N GLU A 420 -43.00 10.30 2.56
CA GLU A 420 -43.73 11.38 3.23
C GLU A 420 -42.84 12.10 4.23
N ILE A 421 -43.12 13.39 4.45
CA ILE A 421 -42.40 14.28 5.36
C ILE A 421 -43.34 14.63 6.52
N VAL A 422 -42.87 14.45 7.76
CA VAL A 422 -43.53 15.01 8.96
C VAL A 422 -43.25 16.50 8.98
N THR A 423 -44.29 17.32 8.84
CA THR A 423 -44.17 18.79 8.82
C THR A 423 -44.40 19.42 10.19
N THR A 424 -45.43 18.95 10.90
CA THR A 424 -45.80 19.41 12.24
C THR A 424 -46.73 18.38 12.89
N PHE A 425 -47.25 18.70 14.08
CA PHE A 425 -48.26 17.92 14.80
C PHE A 425 -49.49 18.78 15.07
N ASP A 426 -50.67 18.17 15.08
CA ASP A 426 -51.91 18.86 15.50
C ASP A 426 -52.04 18.95 17.03
N GLU A 427 -53.13 19.57 17.50
CA GLU A 427 -53.41 19.76 18.93
C GLU A 427 -53.59 18.45 19.72
N HIS A 428 -53.80 17.33 19.02
CA HIS A 428 -53.92 16.00 19.61
C HIS A 428 -52.63 15.16 19.49
N GLY A 429 -51.54 15.78 19.03
CA GLY A 429 -50.26 15.10 18.84
C GLY A 429 -50.23 14.16 17.63
N LYS A 430 -51.15 14.30 16.68
CA LYS A 430 -51.14 13.52 15.44
C LYS A 430 -50.22 14.18 14.41
N PRO A 431 -49.36 13.42 13.72
CA PRO A 431 -48.44 13.99 12.73
C PRO A 431 -49.18 14.49 11.48
N ILE A 432 -48.82 15.69 11.03
CA ILE A 432 -49.26 16.27 9.76
C ILE A 432 -48.20 15.97 8.70
N MET A 433 -48.59 15.16 7.72
CA MET A 433 -47.73 14.61 6.67
C MET A 433 -47.87 15.39 5.36
N LYS A 434 -46.79 15.45 4.59
CA LYS A 434 -46.78 15.95 3.21
C LYS A 434 -45.97 15.00 2.34
N ALA A 435 -46.46 14.68 1.14
CA ALA A 435 -45.66 13.96 0.15
C ALA A 435 -44.38 14.75 -0.21
N ALA A 436 -43.25 14.06 -0.27
CA ALA A 436 -42.01 14.64 -0.76
C ALA A 436 -42.12 14.95 -2.26
N SER A 437 -41.56 16.08 -2.67
CA SER A 437 -41.55 16.53 -4.06
C SER A 437 -40.44 15.89 -4.91
N SER A 438 -39.43 15.30 -4.25
CA SER A 438 -38.26 14.67 -4.88
C SER A 438 -38.03 13.28 -4.28
N GLY A 439 -37.56 12.34 -5.10
CA GLY A 439 -37.16 11.01 -4.65
C GLY A 439 -35.81 11.00 -3.93
N ILE A 440 -35.59 10.00 -3.09
CA ILE A 440 -34.32 9.77 -2.41
C ILE A 440 -33.34 9.12 -3.40
N THR A 441 -32.05 9.47 -3.35
CA THR A 441 -30.98 8.83 -4.13
C THR A 441 -29.96 8.20 -3.20
N LEU A 442 -29.09 7.31 -3.70
CA LEU A 442 -28.00 6.76 -2.90
C LEU A 442 -27.05 7.87 -2.39
N ARG A 443 -26.76 8.88 -3.23
CA ARG A 443 -25.99 10.05 -2.81
C ARG A 443 -26.64 10.74 -1.60
N HIS A 444 -27.96 10.89 -1.58
CA HIS A 444 -28.67 11.44 -0.44
C HIS A 444 -28.52 10.59 0.84
N LEU A 445 -28.55 9.27 0.70
CA LEU A 445 -28.40 8.32 1.82
C LEU A 445 -27.01 8.39 2.45
N LEU A 446 -25.95 8.40 1.63
CA LEU A 446 -24.55 8.43 2.09
C LEU A 446 -24.12 9.80 2.63
N THR A 447 -24.78 10.87 2.20
CA THR A 447 -24.42 12.25 2.58
C THR A 447 -25.30 12.86 3.67
N HIS A 448 -26.23 12.09 4.23
CA HIS A 448 -27.18 12.58 5.24
C HIS A 448 -28.07 13.74 4.76
N THR A 449 -28.42 13.74 3.47
CA THR A 449 -29.29 14.75 2.84
C THR A 449 -30.62 14.15 2.37
N SER A 450 -30.94 12.91 2.75
CA SER A 450 -32.17 12.20 2.33
C SER A 450 -33.46 12.69 2.97
N GLY A 451 -33.39 13.53 4.01
CA GLY A 451 -34.54 13.86 4.85
C GLY A 451 -34.79 12.87 5.96
N MET A 452 -34.09 11.73 6.00
CA MET A 452 -34.19 10.78 7.11
C MET A 452 -33.55 11.35 8.38
N GLY A 453 -33.88 10.78 9.53
CA GLY A 453 -33.27 11.13 10.82
C GLY A 453 -33.19 9.93 11.76
N TYR A 454 -32.80 10.16 13.02
CA TYR A 454 -32.92 9.18 14.09
C TYR A 454 -34.14 9.52 14.97
N ASP A 455 -34.93 8.51 15.35
CA ASP A 455 -36.14 8.62 16.17
C ASP A 455 -35.88 8.78 17.67
N THR A 456 -34.69 9.19 18.07
CA THR A 456 -34.37 9.48 19.48
C THR A 456 -34.72 10.89 19.91
N ARG A 457 -35.08 11.77 18.96
CA ARG A 457 -35.37 13.18 19.21
C ARG A 457 -36.21 13.81 18.10
N GLY A 458 -36.71 15.02 18.37
CA GLY A 458 -37.36 15.87 17.37
C GLY A 458 -38.65 15.27 16.82
N PRO A 459 -39.05 15.63 15.59
CA PRO A 459 -40.31 15.19 15.00
C PRO A 459 -40.46 13.66 14.92
N LEU A 460 -39.35 12.91 14.73
CA LEU A 460 -39.43 11.45 14.63
C LEU A 460 -39.69 10.77 15.97
N ALA A 461 -39.21 11.32 17.08
CA ALA A 461 -39.57 10.82 18.41
C ALA A 461 -41.06 11.04 18.70
N LEU A 462 -41.58 12.24 18.41
CA LEU A 462 -43.01 12.54 18.54
C LEU A 462 -43.86 11.68 17.61
N TRP A 463 -43.37 11.37 16.41
CA TRP A 463 -44.04 10.45 15.48
C TRP A 463 -44.13 9.03 16.04
N ARG A 464 -43.06 8.49 16.64
CA ARG A 464 -43.11 7.20 17.37
C ARG A 464 -44.11 7.24 18.52
N GLU A 465 -44.05 8.28 19.36
CA GLU A 465 -44.95 8.46 20.49
C GLU A 465 -46.42 8.51 20.06
N SER A 466 -46.73 9.21 18.95
CA SER A 466 -48.09 9.29 18.39
C SER A 466 -48.67 7.93 17.96
N ARG A 467 -47.81 6.93 17.77
CA ARG A 467 -48.16 5.55 17.42
C ARG A 467 -48.12 4.59 18.62
N GLY A 468 -47.84 5.11 19.82
CA GLY A 468 -47.63 4.30 21.02
C GLY A 468 -46.32 3.49 20.99
N GLU A 469 -45.37 3.88 20.14
CA GLU A 469 -44.06 3.24 19.98
C GLU A 469 -43.02 3.98 20.82
N GLN A 470 -41.99 3.26 21.30
CA GLN A 470 -40.90 3.87 22.06
C GLN A 470 -39.88 4.53 21.10
N PRO A 471 -39.42 5.76 21.37
CA PRO A 471 -38.30 6.37 20.67
C PRO A 471 -37.03 5.49 20.70
N GLY A 472 -36.27 5.48 19.60
CA GLY A 472 -35.01 4.72 19.49
C GLY A 472 -35.13 3.32 18.89
N CYS A 473 -36.32 2.91 18.42
CA CYS A 473 -36.53 1.63 17.75
C CYS A 473 -35.69 1.48 16.46
N ALA A 474 -35.22 2.57 15.86
CA ALA A 474 -34.29 2.52 14.74
C ALA A 474 -33.00 1.74 15.06
N PHE A 475 -32.48 1.82 16.29
CA PHE A 475 -31.31 1.05 16.72
C PHE A 475 -31.60 -0.44 16.97
N LEU A 476 -32.86 -0.84 16.86
CA LEU A 476 -33.33 -2.23 16.96
C LEU A 476 -33.73 -2.80 15.59
N GLY A 477 -33.46 -2.07 14.50
CA GLY A 477 -33.74 -2.49 13.13
C GLY A 477 -35.07 -2.01 12.55
N ASP A 478 -35.88 -1.26 13.30
CA ASP A 478 -37.09 -0.62 12.77
C ASP A 478 -36.75 0.72 12.10
N LEU A 479 -36.22 0.63 10.88
CA LEU A 479 -35.62 1.76 10.16
C LEU A 479 -36.63 2.60 9.36
N ALA A 480 -37.85 2.08 9.11
CA ALA A 480 -38.81 2.69 8.20
C ALA A 480 -39.56 3.83 8.90
N MET A 481 -39.15 5.05 8.61
CA MET A 481 -39.67 6.28 9.20
C MET A 481 -39.93 7.33 8.12
N PRO A 482 -40.87 8.26 8.34
CA PRO A 482 -41.04 9.40 7.45
C PRO A 482 -39.81 10.32 7.48
N LEU A 483 -39.73 11.19 6.48
CA LEU A 483 -38.70 12.21 6.37
C LEU A 483 -39.04 13.42 7.26
N THR A 484 -38.05 14.28 7.51
CA THR A 484 -38.19 15.55 8.24
C THR A 484 -37.96 16.77 7.35
N PHE A 485 -37.43 16.57 6.15
CA PHE A 485 -37.26 17.61 5.12
C PHE A 485 -37.19 16.99 3.70
N GLU A 486 -37.30 17.82 2.68
CA GLU A 486 -37.20 17.40 1.27
C GLU A 486 -35.79 16.87 0.92
N PRO A 487 -35.65 15.72 0.26
CA PRO A 487 -34.35 15.18 -0.13
C PRO A 487 -33.50 16.21 -0.89
N GLY A 488 -32.23 16.35 -0.50
CA GLY A 488 -31.26 17.27 -1.09
C GLY A 488 -31.41 18.75 -0.69
N LYS A 489 -32.34 19.11 0.20
CA LYS A 489 -32.60 20.51 0.60
C LYS A 489 -32.01 20.91 1.95
N SER A 490 -31.63 19.94 2.78
CA SER A 490 -31.01 20.18 4.08
C SER A 490 -30.10 19.01 4.47
N TRP A 491 -29.57 19.04 5.68
CA TRP A 491 -28.70 18.01 6.22
C TRP A 491 -29.16 17.64 7.65
N ASP A 492 -29.30 16.35 7.93
CA ASP A 492 -29.44 15.83 9.29
C ASP A 492 -28.90 14.41 9.41
N TYR A 493 -28.17 14.15 10.49
CA TYR A 493 -27.52 12.87 10.72
C TYR A 493 -28.57 11.77 10.93
N SER A 494 -28.45 10.66 10.18
CA SER A 494 -29.60 9.76 9.97
C SER A 494 -29.24 8.29 9.79
N THR A 495 -30.28 7.46 9.66
CA THR A 495 -30.26 6.04 9.27
C THR A 495 -30.07 5.84 7.75
N GLY A 496 -29.77 6.89 6.98
CA GLY A 496 -29.62 6.79 5.53
C GLY A 496 -28.59 5.74 5.10
N VAL A 497 -27.48 5.62 5.84
CA VAL A 497 -26.43 4.64 5.54
C VAL A 497 -26.89 3.20 5.85
N ASP A 498 -27.77 2.99 6.83
CA ASP A 498 -28.38 1.67 7.06
C ASP A 498 -29.23 1.24 5.85
N TRP A 499 -29.97 2.19 5.27
CA TRP A 499 -30.74 1.97 4.04
C TRP A 499 -29.85 1.77 2.81
N ALA A 500 -28.69 2.43 2.72
CA ALA A 500 -27.68 2.11 1.70
C ALA A 500 -27.16 0.67 1.84
N GLY A 501 -26.97 0.19 3.06
CA GLY A 501 -26.69 -1.21 3.34
C GLY A 501 -27.80 -2.14 2.83
N LYS A 502 -29.07 -1.82 3.09
CA LYS A 502 -30.22 -2.57 2.56
C LYS A 502 -30.28 -2.57 1.03
N MET A 503 -29.87 -1.49 0.37
CA MET A 503 -29.74 -1.48 -1.10
C MET A 503 -28.68 -2.47 -1.58
N VAL A 504 -27.51 -2.55 -0.91
CA VAL A 504 -26.47 -3.53 -1.21
C VAL A 504 -27.01 -4.95 -1.06
N GLU A 505 -27.68 -5.26 0.05
CA GLU A 505 -28.27 -6.59 0.28
C GLU A 505 -29.25 -6.96 -0.84
N ARG A 506 -30.22 -6.09 -1.13
CA ARG A 506 -31.29 -6.35 -2.11
C ARG A 506 -30.79 -6.40 -3.55
N ALA A 507 -29.78 -5.60 -3.89
CA ALA A 507 -29.16 -5.63 -5.23
C ALA A 507 -28.37 -6.92 -5.47
N ASN A 508 -27.86 -7.55 -4.41
CA ASN A 508 -27.07 -8.78 -4.47
C ASN A 508 -27.90 -10.02 -4.09
N GLY A 509 -29.17 -10.05 -4.49
CA GLY A 509 -30.04 -11.23 -4.30
C GLY A 509 -30.44 -11.50 -2.85
N GLY A 510 -30.34 -10.51 -1.97
CA GLY A 510 -30.75 -10.60 -0.56
C GLY A 510 -29.69 -11.20 0.36
N ILE A 511 -28.42 -11.29 -0.05
CA ILE A 511 -27.35 -11.65 0.89
C ILE A 511 -27.23 -10.59 2.00
N SER A 512 -26.90 -11.00 3.22
CA SER A 512 -26.73 -10.04 4.32
C SER A 512 -25.52 -9.14 4.08
N LEU A 513 -25.57 -7.92 4.63
CA LEU A 513 -24.46 -6.97 4.53
C LEU A 513 -23.21 -7.50 5.21
N ASP A 514 -23.33 -8.29 6.28
CA ASP A 514 -22.23 -9.02 6.91
C ASP A 514 -21.51 -9.94 5.91
N LYS A 515 -22.27 -10.75 5.17
CA LYS A 515 -21.69 -11.67 4.17
C LYS A 515 -21.11 -10.93 2.97
N TYR A 516 -21.76 -9.85 2.53
CA TYR A 516 -21.21 -9.00 1.48
C TYR A 516 -19.87 -8.39 1.91
N MET A 517 -19.82 -7.75 3.08
CA MET A 517 -18.58 -7.13 3.58
C MET A 517 -17.49 -8.16 3.86
N GLN A 518 -17.84 -9.34 4.37
CA GLN A 518 -16.90 -10.43 4.53
C GLN A 518 -16.21 -10.77 3.20
N ALA A 519 -16.98 -11.04 2.15
CA ALA A 519 -16.45 -11.49 0.86
C ALA A 519 -15.75 -10.38 0.05
N HIS A 520 -16.18 -9.12 0.19
CA HIS A 520 -15.76 -8.04 -0.71
C HIS A 520 -14.91 -6.95 -0.06
N LEU A 521 -14.82 -6.92 1.28
CA LEU A 521 -14.00 -5.94 2.01
C LEU A 521 -13.00 -6.65 2.94
N TRP A 522 -13.48 -7.54 3.81
CA TRP A 522 -12.66 -8.10 4.89
C TRP A 522 -11.73 -9.21 4.43
N GLU A 523 -12.22 -10.22 3.73
CA GLU A 523 -11.40 -11.32 3.19
C GLU A 523 -10.35 -10.83 2.18
N PRO A 524 -10.68 -9.92 1.22
CA PRO A 524 -9.69 -9.36 0.32
C PRO A 524 -8.54 -8.66 1.05
N LEU A 525 -8.79 -8.10 2.23
CA LEU A 525 -7.80 -7.43 3.08
C LEU A 525 -7.19 -8.36 4.16
N GLY A 526 -7.65 -9.60 4.29
CA GLY A 526 -7.20 -10.55 5.32
C GLY A 526 -7.66 -10.24 6.75
N LEU A 527 -8.73 -9.45 6.91
CA LEU A 527 -9.21 -8.97 8.22
C LEU A 527 -10.03 -10.04 8.93
N ARG A 528 -9.71 -10.29 10.20
CA ARG A 528 -10.24 -11.45 10.93
C ARG A 528 -11.13 -11.09 12.10
N SER A 529 -11.08 -9.89 12.65
CA SER A 529 -11.89 -9.50 13.82
C SER A 529 -13.30 -9.01 13.47
N MET A 530 -13.53 -8.60 12.22
CA MET A 530 -14.75 -7.88 11.83
C MET A 530 -15.99 -8.78 11.76
N THR A 531 -17.11 -8.32 12.30
CA THR A 531 -18.42 -9.02 12.25
C THR A 531 -19.57 -8.09 12.62
N PHE A 532 -20.75 -8.29 12.04
CA PHE A 532 -22.03 -7.78 12.59
C PHE A 532 -22.61 -8.70 13.66
N HIS A 533 -22.21 -9.97 13.67
CA HIS A 533 -22.73 -11.04 14.51
C HIS A 533 -21.65 -11.50 15.49
N LEU A 534 -21.48 -10.74 16.57
CA LEU A 534 -20.47 -11.05 17.61
C LEU A 534 -20.76 -12.41 18.28
N GLU A 535 -22.03 -12.79 18.39
CA GLU A 535 -22.48 -14.06 18.95
C GLU A 535 -21.99 -15.28 18.14
N GLN A 536 -21.64 -15.08 16.87
CA GLN A 536 -21.17 -16.13 15.96
C GLN A 536 -19.63 -16.17 15.85
N LYS A 537 -18.93 -15.29 16.58
CA LYS A 537 -17.47 -15.10 16.44
C LYS A 537 -16.77 -15.11 17.80
N GLU A 538 -16.51 -16.31 18.28
CA GLU A 538 -16.02 -16.55 19.64
C GLU A 538 -14.71 -15.82 19.95
N ASP A 539 -13.70 -15.92 19.07
CA ASP A 539 -12.42 -15.22 19.25
C ASP A 539 -12.61 -13.71 19.42
N SER A 540 -13.50 -13.09 18.63
CA SER A 540 -13.79 -11.66 18.74
C SER A 540 -14.57 -11.32 20.01
N ARG A 541 -15.48 -12.20 20.43
CA ARG A 541 -16.24 -12.05 21.67
C ARG A 541 -15.34 -12.10 22.90
N GLU A 542 -14.33 -12.97 22.92
CA GLU A 542 -13.39 -13.10 24.04
C GLU A 542 -12.47 -11.88 24.23
N GLN A 543 -12.27 -11.13 23.15
CA GLN A 543 -11.46 -9.91 23.08
C GLN A 543 -12.30 -8.63 23.18
N LEU A 544 -13.62 -8.74 23.38
CA LEU A 544 -14.51 -7.58 23.43
C LEU A 544 -14.15 -6.65 24.60
N VAL A 545 -14.01 -5.37 24.29
CA VAL A 545 -13.90 -4.29 25.27
C VAL A 545 -15.28 -3.92 25.78
N GLU A 546 -15.46 -3.95 27.10
CA GLU A 546 -16.71 -3.59 27.76
C GLU A 546 -16.97 -2.07 27.70
N MET A 547 -18.23 -1.70 27.51
CA MET A 547 -18.66 -0.31 27.55
C MET A 547 -18.49 0.29 28.94
N ALA A 548 -17.81 1.42 29.02
CA ALA A 548 -17.66 2.22 30.23
C ALA A 548 -18.38 3.57 30.08
N ARG A 549 -18.92 4.08 31.18
CA ARG A 549 -19.50 5.42 31.28
C ARG A 549 -18.64 6.28 32.18
N ARG A 550 -18.32 7.49 31.74
CA ARG A 550 -17.74 8.52 32.62
C ARG A 550 -18.86 9.16 33.44
N ALA A 551 -18.78 9.01 34.77
CA ALA A 551 -19.69 9.66 35.70
C ALA A 551 -19.40 11.17 35.74
N PRO A 552 -20.38 12.06 35.45
CA PRO A 552 -20.17 13.51 35.45
C PRO A 552 -19.66 14.05 36.80
N GLU A 553 -20.11 13.47 37.90
CA GLU A 553 -19.89 13.98 39.26
C GLU A 553 -18.50 13.61 39.80
N THR A 554 -17.97 12.45 39.42
CA THR A 554 -16.70 11.92 39.93
C THR A 554 -15.59 11.89 38.88
N GLY A 555 -15.94 11.96 37.60
CA GLY A 555 -15.01 11.77 36.48
C GLY A 555 -14.51 10.33 36.32
N LEU A 556 -14.92 9.40 37.19
CA LEU A 556 -14.53 7.99 37.15
C LEU A 556 -15.28 7.23 36.05
N LEU A 557 -14.63 6.20 35.52
CA LEU A 557 -15.25 5.24 34.61
C LEU A 557 -15.96 4.16 35.41
N THR A 558 -17.25 3.94 35.12
CA THR A 558 -18.04 2.84 35.67
C THR A 558 -18.55 1.95 34.55
N PRO A 559 -18.82 0.66 34.81
CA PRO A 559 -19.45 -0.20 33.81
C PRO A 559 -20.77 0.41 33.31
N SER A 560 -20.95 0.50 32.00
CA SER A 560 -22.22 0.93 31.42
C SER A 560 -23.08 -0.29 31.16
N THR A 561 -24.25 -0.35 31.80
CA THR A 561 -25.22 -1.43 31.59
C THR A 561 -26.20 -1.06 30.47
N GLY A 562 -26.51 -2.02 29.60
CA GLY A 562 -27.45 -1.85 28.48
C GLY A 562 -26.78 -1.90 27.11
N ASN A 563 -27.40 -2.60 26.16
CA ASN A 563 -26.94 -2.67 24.79
C ASN A 563 -27.63 -1.58 23.95
N ILE A 564 -26.82 -0.73 23.30
CA ILE A 564 -27.34 0.32 22.39
C ILE A 564 -27.85 -0.29 21.08
N ILE A 565 -27.23 -1.39 20.64
CA ILE A 565 -27.66 -2.23 19.53
C ILE A 565 -28.15 -3.58 20.06
N ALA A 566 -29.21 -4.15 19.50
CA ALA A 566 -29.61 -5.51 19.83
C ALA A 566 -28.48 -6.51 19.53
N ASN A 567 -28.22 -7.45 20.45
CA ASN A 567 -27.26 -8.54 20.24
C ASN A 567 -27.90 -9.87 20.70
N PRO A 568 -28.26 -10.78 19.77
CA PRO A 568 -28.08 -10.67 18.32
C PRO A 568 -28.97 -9.58 17.70
N SER A 569 -28.45 -8.85 16.70
CA SER A 569 -29.24 -7.92 15.90
C SER A 569 -30.05 -8.70 14.87
N LYS A 570 -31.28 -8.26 14.59
CA LYS A 570 -32.13 -8.86 13.54
C LYS A 570 -31.55 -8.64 12.15
N ASP A 571 -30.90 -7.49 11.94
CA ASP A 571 -30.37 -7.04 10.65
C ASP A 571 -28.91 -6.56 10.79
N SER A 572 -28.13 -6.69 9.72
CA SER A 572 -26.79 -6.11 9.60
C SER A 572 -26.88 -4.60 9.35
N MET A 573 -27.00 -3.81 10.42
CA MET A 573 -27.21 -2.35 10.34
C MET A 573 -25.95 -1.60 9.88
N GLY A 574 -25.88 -1.26 8.59
CA GLY A 574 -24.73 -0.63 7.95
C GLY A 574 -24.33 0.76 8.49
N GLY A 575 -25.16 1.38 9.33
CA GLY A 575 -24.88 2.63 10.00
C GLY A 575 -24.14 2.46 11.33
N ILE A 576 -24.19 1.28 11.97
CA ILE A 576 -23.77 1.16 13.38
C ILE A 576 -23.32 -0.25 13.84
N GLY A 577 -23.51 -1.29 13.02
CA GLY A 577 -23.58 -2.66 13.49
C GLY A 577 -22.27 -3.43 13.68
N VAL A 578 -21.13 -2.93 13.21
CA VAL A 578 -19.89 -3.73 13.18
C VAL A 578 -19.15 -3.71 14.52
N TYR A 579 -18.57 -4.86 14.85
CA TYR A 579 -17.51 -5.04 15.82
C TYR A 579 -16.18 -5.26 15.10
N ALA A 580 -15.10 -4.61 15.54
CA ALA A 580 -13.78 -4.73 14.92
C ALA A 580 -12.65 -4.39 15.92
N SER A 581 -11.45 -4.93 15.69
CA SER A 581 -10.24 -4.37 16.30
C SER A 581 -9.83 -3.06 15.62
N ALA A 582 -9.15 -2.17 16.35
CA ALA A 582 -8.63 -0.93 15.78
C ALA A 582 -7.60 -1.22 14.67
N ARG A 583 -6.79 -2.27 14.84
CA ARG A 583 -5.80 -2.72 13.86
C ARG A 583 -6.43 -3.14 12.53
N ASP A 584 -7.49 -3.95 12.57
CA ASP A 584 -8.13 -4.39 11.33
C ASP A 584 -8.85 -3.22 10.64
N TYR A 585 -9.45 -2.31 11.41
CA TYR A 585 -10.09 -1.12 10.83
C TYR A 585 -9.06 -0.19 10.19
N LEU A 586 -7.88 -0.03 10.79
CA LEU A 586 -6.76 0.73 10.21
C LEU A 586 -6.36 0.21 8.82
N GLN A 587 -6.45 -1.10 8.58
CA GLN A 587 -6.12 -1.66 7.25
C GLN A 587 -7.10 -1.23 6.15
N ILE A 588 -8.37 -1.01 6.49
CA ILE A 588 -9.35 -0.43 5.55
C ILE A 588 -8.95 1.00 5.20
N LEU A 589 -8.61 1.79 6.21
CA LEU A 589 -8.18 3.18 6.02
C LEU A 589 -6.90 3.25 5.19
N ALA A 590 -5.93 2.38 5.48
CA ALA A 590 -4.66 2.31 4.78
C ALA A 590 -4.81 1.85 3.32
N SER A 591 -5.75 0.94 3.03
CA SER A 591 -6.06 0.55 1.65
C SER A 591 -6.62 1.72 0.84
N LEU A 592 -7.54 2.50 1.41
CA LEU A 592 -8.05 3.73 0.77
C LEU A 592 -6.98 4.80 0.60
N LEU A 593 -6.11 4.97 1.60
CA LEU A 593 -5.01 5.93 1.55
C LEU A 593 -4.02 5.61 0.42
N ARG A 594 -3.66 4.33 0.26
CA ARG A 594 -2.76 3.84 -0.79
C ARG A 594 -3.40 3.80 -2.17
N ASP A 595 -4.72 3.86 -2.25
CA ASP A 595 -5.46 3.68 -3.50
C ASP A 595 -5.08 2.34 -4.18
N ASP A 596 -4.99 1.28 -3.39
CA ASP A 596 -4.38 0.00 -3.80
C ASP A 596 -5.31 -0.92 -4.62
N CYS A 597 -6.45 -0.39 -5.09
CA CYS A 597 -7.45 -1.07 -5.91
C CYS A 597 -8.08 -2.32 -5.28
N ARG A 598 -7.86 -2.59 -3.97
CA ARG A 598 -8.41 -3.77 -3.30
C ARG A 598 -9.88 -3.62 -2.92
N LEU A 599 -10.32 -2.38 -2.67
CA LEU A 599 -11.68 -2.08 -2.20
C LEU A 599 -12.54 -1.37 -3.25
N LEU A 600 -11.96 -0.42 -3.98
CA LEU A 600 -12.61 0.39 -5.00
C LEU A 600 -11.60 0.65 -6.13
N THR A 601 -12.08 0.97 -7.32
CA THR A 601 -11.23 1.54 -8.37
C THR A 601 -10.73 2.93 -7.98
N PRO A 602 -9.66 3.48 -8.61
CA PRO A 602 -9.21 4.84 -8.29
C PRO A 602 -10.28 5.90 -8.52
N SER A 603 -11.14 5.71 -9.53
CA SER A 603 -12.30 6.59 -9.76
C SER A 603 -13.33 6.49 -8.64
N GLY A 604 -13.53 5.29 -8.08
CA GLY A 604 -14.38 5.06 -6.91
C GLY A 604 -13.81 5.68 -5.64
N VAL A 605 -12.49 5.60 -5.44
CA VAL A 605 -11.79 6.29 -4.34
C VAL A 605 -11.89 7.80 -4.51
N GLU A 606 -11.70 8.35 -5.71
CA GLU A 606 -11.88 9.78 -5.96
C GLU A 606 -13.30 10.24 -5.60
N GLU A 607 -14.33 9.53 -6.07
CA GLU A 607 -15.73 9.87 -5.79
C GLU A 607 -16.09 9.69 -4.30
N LEU A 608 -15.46 8.73 -3.59
CA LEU A 608 -15.65 8.51 -2.16
C LEU A 608 -15.23 9.74 -1.32
N PHE A 609 -14.11 10.37 -1.69
CA PHE A 609 -13.51 11.51 -0.97
C PHE A 609 -14.00 12.88 -1.46
N LYS A 610 -14.59 12.94 -2.65
CA LYS A 610 -15.08 14.19 -3.23
C LYS A 610 -16.15 14.85 -2.35
N PRO A 611 -16.07 16.17 -2.09
CA PRO A 611 -17.14 16.93 -1.46
C PRO A 611 -18.48 16.83 -2.20
N GLN A 612 -19.56 16.50 -1.48
CA GLN A 612 -20.87 16.20 -2.07
C GLN A 612 -21.98 17.21 -1.75
N LEU A 613 -21.80 18.04 -0.73
CA LEU A 613 -22.87 18.92 -0.27
C LEU A 613 -23.06 20.14 -1.19
N SER A 614 -24.32 20.41 -1.54
CA SER A 614 -24.72 21.73 -2.04
C SER A 614 -24.51 22.80 -0.96
N GLN A 615 -24.41 24.08 -1.34
CA GLN A 615 -24.20 25.16 -0.37
C GLN A 615 -25.29 25.20 0.71
N ALA A 616 -26.55 24.94 0.36
CA ALA A 616 -27.65 24.89 1.32
C ALA A 616 -27.48 23.75 2.33
N CYS A 617 -27.08 22.57 1.87
CA CYS A 617 -26.81 21.42 2.75
C CYS A 617 -25.56 21.67 3.61
N LYS A 618 -24.50 22.25 3.05
CA LYS A 618 -23.29 22.64 3.80
C LYS A 618 -23.61 23.64 4.90
N ASN A 619 -24.45 24.65 4.64
CA ASN A 619 -24.88 25.61 5.66
C ASN A 619 -25.67 24.93 6.79
N ALA A 620 -26.58 24.00 6.46
CA ALA A 620 -27.33 23.22 7.46
C ALA A 620 -26.40 22.34 8.30
N TRP A 621 -25.47 21.62 7.65
CA TRP A 621 -24.43 20.83 8.30
C TRP A 621 -23.61 21.68 9.26
N MET A 622 -23.05 22.80 8.79
CA MET A 622 -22.22 23.70 9.60
C MET A 622 -22.97 24.29 10.79
N GLY A 623 -24.26 24.60 10.64
CA GLY A 623 -25.11 25.04 11.76
C GLY A 623 -25.25 23.97 12.85
N LYS A 624 -25.43 22.70 12.47
CA LYS A 624 -25.49 21.57 13.42
C LYS A 624 -24.12 21.25 14.01
N ALA A 625 -23.07 21.27 13.19
CA ALA A 625 -21.70 21.07 13.59
C ALA A 625 -21.29 22.13 14.62
N GLY A 626 -21.64 23.40 14.45
CA GLY A 626 -21.37 24.44 15.45
C GLY A 626 -22.00 24.13 16.82
N ALA A 627 -23.25 23.68 16.85
CA ALA A 627 -23.97 23.39 18.09
C ALA A 627 -23.47 22.16 18.85
N ARG A 628 -22.85 21.18 18.15
CA ARG A 628 -22.33 19.93 18.74
C ARG A 628 -20.89 19.67 18.30
N HIS A 629 -20.10 20.73 18.18
CA HIS A 629 -18.82 20.72 17.47
C HIS A 629 -17.89 19.63 17.99
N TYR A 630 -17.63 19.66 19.29
CA TYR A 630 -16.72 18.73 19.94
C TYR A 630 -17.13 17.25 19.79
N VAL A 631 -18.44 16.98 19.74
CA VAL A 631 -19.02 15.63 19.62
C VAL A 631 -18.89 15.09 18.18
N LEU A 632 -18.97 15.98 17.18
CA LEU A 632 -19.04 15.61 15.78
C LEU A 632 -17.70 15.69 15.05
N THR A 633 -16.77 16.53 15.51
CA THR A 633 -15.50 16.79 14.82
C THR A 633 -14.30 16.10 15.43
N GLY A 634 -14.43 15.54 16.64
CA GLY A 634 -13.31 14.94 17.37
C GLY A 634 -12.29 15.99 17.80
N GLY A 635 -12.76 17.13 18.32
CA GLY A 635 -11.91 18.19 18.86
C GLY A 635 -11.19 19.03 17.81
N LEU A 636 -11.81 19.30 16.66
CA LEU A 636 -11.38 20.41 15.80
C LEU A 636 -11.75 21.76 16.44
N GLU A 637 -11.22 22.85 15.87
CA GLU A 637 -11.58 24.20 16.31
C GLU A 637 -12.96 24.60 15.80
N VAL A 638 -13.74 25.27 16.65
CA VAL A 638 -15.05 25.82 16.27
C VAL A 638 -14.86 26.81 15.12
N GLY A 639 -15.59 26.58 14.03
CA GLY A 639 -15.50 27.41 12.82
C GLY A 639 -14.60 26.84 11.72
N THR A 640 -13.91 25.72 11.96
CA THR A 640 -13.23 24.95 10.90
C THR A 640 -14.19 24.72 9.73
N ASP A 641 -13.79 25.04 8.50
CA ASP A 641 -14.62 24.80 7.32
C ASP A 641 -14.70 23.31 7.00
N LEU A 642 -15.93 22.77 7.04
CA LEU A 642 -16.22 21.35 6.89
C LEU A 642 -17.29 21.12 5.85
N THR A 643 -17.16 20.02 5.13
CA THR A 643 -18.18 19.50 4.21
C THR A 643 -18.39 18.01 4.47
N TRP A 644 -19.15 17.35 3.60
CA TRP A 644 -19.40 15.92 3.66
C TRP A 644 -19.11 15.28 2.30
N ALA A 645 -18.32 14.20 2.32
CA ALA A 645 -18.03 13.32 1.19
C ALA A 645 -18.85 12.02 1.33
N LEU A 646 -18.78 11.08 0.38
CA LEU A 646 -19.56 9.85 0.49
C LEU A 646 -19.10 8.96 1.66
N GLY A 647 -17.82 9.00 2.01
CA GLY A 647 -17.25 8.20 3.10
C GLY A 647 -17.33 8.83 4.49
N GLY A 648 -17.55 10.15 4.61
CA GLY A 648 -17.56 10.84 5.90
C GLY A 648 -17.42 12.36 5.80
N MET A 649 -17.14 13.01 6.93
CA MET A 649 -16.87 14.44 6.99
C MET A 649 -15.53 14.75 6.31
N SER A 650 -15.44 15.87 5.59
CA SER A 650 -14.21 16.31 4.90
C SER A 650 -13.83 17.73 5.32
N THR A 651 -12.53 17.98 5.50
CA THR A 651 -11.97 19.31 5.80
C THR A 651 -11.78 20.13 4.53
N GLU A 652 -12.23 21.39 4.51
CA GLU A 652 -12.06 22.29 3.35
C GLU A 652 -10.88 23.27 3.50
N GLN A 653 -10.10 23.10 4.57
CA GLN A 653 -8.92 23.88 4.93
C GLN A 653 -7.85 22.98 5.57
N ASP A 654 -6.61 23.47 5.58
CA ASP A 654 -5.54 22.87 6.38
C ASP A 654 -5.80 23.09 7.87
N ILE A 655 -5.47 22.07 8.67
CA ILE A 655 -5.49 22.11 10.13
C ILE A 655 -4.04 22.12 10.60
N ASP A 656 -3.65 23.17 11.29
CA ASP A 656 -2.27 23.33 11.75
C ASP A 656 -1.84 22.16 12.65
N GLY A 657 -0.62 21.67 12.44
CA GLY A 657 -0.07 20.49 13.12
C GLY A 657 -0.76 19.15 12.84
N ARG A 658 -1.85 19.12 12.06
CA ARG A 658 -2.70 17.93 11.82
C ARG A 658 -2.97 17.76 10.32
N ARG A 659 -4.22 17.42 10.00
CA ARG A 659 -4.75 17.08 8.68
C ARG A 659 -4.70 18.22 7.69
N LYS A 660 -4.40 17.90 6.42
CA LYS A 660 -4.52 18.83 5.29
C LYS A 660 -5.94 18.95 4.74
N LYS A 661 -6.17 19.98 3.93
CA LYS A 661 -7.42 20.12 3.16
C LYS A 661 -7.73 18.85 2.36
N GLY A 662 -8.99 18.44 2.34
CA GLY A 662 -9.47 17.23 1.67
C GLY A 662 -9.34 15.96 2.51
N SER A 663 -8.88 16.07 3.76
CA SER A 663 -8.83 14.93 4.67
C SER A 663 -10.23 14.52 5.09
N MET A 664 -10.48 13.22 5.05
CA MET A 664 -11.75 12.63 5.45
C MET A 664 -11.66 12.08 6.87
N SER A 665 -12.69 12.29 7.69
CA SER A 665 -12.74 11.76 9.04
C SER A 665 -14.16 11.47 9.50
N TRP A 666 -14.28 10.58 10.49
CA TRP A 666 -15.51 10.39 11.24
C TRP A 666 -15.21 9.68 12.56
N GLY A 667 -16.25 9.15 13.21
CA GLY A 667 -16.10 8.44 14.46
C GLY A 667 -17.27 7.54 14.82
N GLY A 668 -17.11 6.85 15.95
CA GLY A 668 -18.09 5.99 16.59
C GLY A 668 -18.57 6.60 17.90
N LEU A 669 -19.82 6.28 18.29
CA LEU A 669 -20.46 6.81 19.50
C LEU A 669 -19.61 6.64 20.77
N PRO A 670 -18.93 5.50 21.01
CA PRO A 670 -18.07 5.29 22.18
C PRO A 670 -16.72 6.02 22.09
N ASN A 671 -16.70 7.25 21.58
CA ASN A 671 -15.50 8.07 21.34
C ASN A 671 -14.42 7.30 20.56
N LEU A 672 -14.79 6.75 19.40
CA LEU A 672 -13.83 6.29 18.40
C LEU A 672 -13.67 7.37 17.34
N PHE A 673 -12.47 7.57 16.82
CA PHE A 673 -12.18 8.57 15.80
C PHE A 673 -11.22 8.00 14.77
N TRP A 674 -11.44 8.30 13.49
CA TRP A 674 -10.53 7.92 12.42
C TRP A 674 -10.37 9.07 11.43
N TRP A 675 -9.24 9.09 10.72
CA TRP A 675 -8.99 10.05 9.65
C TRP A 675 -8.15 9.44 8.52
N ILE A 676 -8.29 9.99 7.32
CA ILE A 676 -7.48 9.69 6.14
C ILE A 676 -7.07 11.01 5.51
N ASP A 677 -5.77 11.27 5.46
CA ASP A 677 -5.16 12.45 4.84
C ASP A 677 -4.30 12.01 3.66
N ARG A 678 -4.89 12.09 2.46
CA ARG A 678 -4.25 11.67 1.20
C ARG A 678 -3.15 12.62 0.74
N GLU A 679 -3.11 13.84 1.27
CA GLU A 679 -2.09 14.83 0.91
C GLU A 679 -0.78 14.51 1.62
N THR A 680 -0.86 14.15 2.91
CA THR A 680 0.33 13.79 3.70
C THR A 680 0.67 12.31 3.66
N GLY A 681 -0.23 11.45 3.16
CA GLY A 681 -0.02 10.01 3.20
C GLY A 681 -0.16 9.43 4.61
N ILE A 682 -0.97 10.06 5.48
CA ILE A 682 -1.17 9.68 6.87
C ILE A 682 -2.62 9.26 7.10
N THR A 683 -2.81 8.19 7.87
CA THR A 683 -4.13 7.77 8.36
C THR A 683 -4.00 7.20 9.77
N GLY A 684 -5.08 7.18 10.52
CA GLY A 684 -5.08 6.61 11.86
C GLY A 684 -6.46 6.39 12.44
N MET A 685 -6.47 5.68 13.56
CA MET A 685 -7.66 5.43 14.36
C MET A 685 -7.33 5.50 15.85
N TYR A 686 -8.12 6.26 16.59
CA TYR A 686 -8.24 6.18 18.05
C TYR A 686 -9.48 5.37 18.40
N ALA A 687 -9.33 4.37 19.26
CA ALA A 687 -10.42 3.49 19.68
C ALA A 687 -10.59 3.51 21.20
N SER A 688 -11.82 3.76 21.65
CA SER A 688 -12.23 3.59 23.04
C SER A 688 -13.63 2.98 23.12
N GLN A 689 -14.05 2.59 24.33
CA GLN A 689 -15.42 2.16 24.64
C GLN A 689 -15.98 3.02 25.77
N VAL A 690 -15.89 4.34 25.62
CA VAL A 690 -16.29 5.28 26.68
C VAL A 690 -17.46 6.14 26.21
N VAL A 691 -18.47 6.30 27.06
CA VAL A 691 -19.61 7.20 26.86
C VAL A 691 -19.73 8.20 28.02
N PRO A 692 -20.36 9.39 27.84
CA PRO A 692 -21.09 9.86 26.66
C PRO A 692 -20.18 10.19 25.47
N GLN A 693 -20.76 10.25 24.27
CA GLN A 693 -20.07 10.74 23.07
C GLN A 693 -19.61 12.19 23.27
N GLY A 694 -18.38 12.50 22.84
CA GLY A 694 -17.73 13.78 23.09
C GLY A 694 -17.15 13.90 24.50
N ASP A 695 -16.70 12.79 25.10
CA ASP A 695 -15.98 12.80 26.36
C ASP A 695 -14.69 13.62 26.20
N ALA A 696 -14.56 14.69 26.99
CA ALA A 696 -13.43 15.61 26.97
C ALA A 696 -12.08 14.89 27.00
N LYS A 697 -11.89 13.92 27.89
CA LYS A 697 -10.61 13.21 28.01
C LYS A 697 -10.30 12.36 26.80
N SER A 698 -11.33 11.76 26.18
CA SER A 698 -11.14 10.92 25.00
C SER A 698 -10.79 11.76 23.77
N CYS A 699 -11.44 12.91 23.62
CA CYS A 699 -11.17 13.85 22.53
C CYS A 699 -9.81 14.56 22.69
N GLU A 700 -9.40 14.93 23.92
CA GLU A 700 -8.04 15.45 24.20
C GLU A 700 -6.97 14.42 23.80
N LEU A 701 -7.10 13.17 24.28
CA LEU A 701 -6.19 12.09 23.92
C LEU A 701 -6.14 11.81 22.41
N PHE A 702 -7.27 11.91 21.73
CA PHE A 702 -7.32 11.78 20.28
C PHE A 702 -6.57 12.91 19.58
N ALA A 703 -6.76 14.16 20.01
CA ALA A 703 -6.05 15.31 19.45
C ALA A 703 -4.52 15.19 19.66
N ASP A 704 -4.09 14.82 20.87
CA ASP A 704 -2.68 14.58 21.19
C ASP A 704 -2.10 13.44 20.36
N PHE A 705 -2.83 12.33 20.24
CA PHE A 705 -2.41 11.19 19.43
C PHE A 705 -2.24 11.58 17.96
N GLU A 706 -3.19 12.32 17.40
CA GLU A 706 -3.09 12.76 16.01
C GLU A 706 -1.89 13.69 15.80
N ASN A 707 -1.73 14.72 16.65
CA ASN A 707 -0.56 15.62 16.58
C ASN A 707 0.76 14.84 16.61
N LEU A 708 0.89 13.88 17.53
CA LEU A 708 2.08 13.04 17.64
C LEU A 708 2.38 12.28 16.34
N VAL A 709 1.36 11.71 15.69
CA VAL A 709 1.56 10.98 14.42
C VAL A 709 2.11 11.89 13.32
N TYR A 710 1.59 13.14 13.22
CA TYR A 710 2.09 14.12 12.26
C TYR A 710 3.49 14.67 12.63
N GLU A 711 3.84 14.75 13.90
CA GLU A 711 5.19 15.10 14.35
C GLU A 711 6.20 14.00 14.02
N MET A 712 5.84 12.73 14.23
CA MET A 712 6.69 11.58 13.91
C MET A 712 7.03 11.50 12.41
N GLU A 713 6.08 11.85 11.53
CA GLU A 713 6.34 11.89 10.08
C GLU A 713 7.41 12.94 9.74
N LYS A 714 7.31 14.14 10.32
CA LYS A 714 8.31 15.19 10.12
C LYS A 714 9.69 14.73 10.57
N GLU A 715 9.81 14.09 11.74
CA GLU A 715 11.09 13.58 12.24
C GLU A 715 11.71 12.51 11.32
N LEU A 716 10.88 11.63 10.76
CA LEU A 716 11.33 10.61 9.80
C LEU A 716 11.86 11.23 8.51
N ALA A 717 11.20 12.27 7.99
CA ALA A 717 11.61 12.99 6.78
C ALA A 717 12.97 13.71 6.91
N PHE A 718 13.45 13.99 8.13
CA PHE A 718 14.78 14.57 8.38
C PHE A 718 15.87 13.53 8.67
N SER A 719 15.52 12.24 8.76
CA SER A 719 16.44 11.14 9.10
C SER A 719 16.91 10.30 7.92
N GLU A 720 16.26 10.46 6.76
CA GLU A 720 16.72 10.00 5.44
C GLU A 720 17.55 11.10 4.74
#